data_AF-A0A0D2W7E4-F1
#
_entry.id   AF-A0A0D2W7E4-F1
#
_cell.length_a   1.000
_cell.length_b   1.000
_cell.length_c   1.000
_cell.angle_alpha   90.00
_cell.angle_beta   90.00
_cell.angle_gamma   90.00
#
_symmetry.space_group_name_H-M   'P 1'
#
loop_
_entity.id
_entity.type
_entity.pdbx_description
1 polymer ?
#
loop_
_entity_poly.entity_id
_entity_poly.type
_entity_poly.pdbx_seq_one_letter_code
_entity_poly.pdbx_strand_id
1 'polypeptide(L)'
;MLSLQNGVGISRAAPYGVGVFDRADETSDAEAVAAGKSAVYALKQEPASSFSIVPHNGHDSHEVDEDMHLALAHQMYKSGNYKQALDHSSAVYNQNPLRTDNLLLLGAIYYQLHNYDMCIAKNEEALRIEPRFAECYGNMANAWKEKGDIDVAIRYYMIAIELRPNFADAWSNLASAYMRKGRFNEAAQCCRQALQLNPLLVDAHSNLGNLMKAQGLVQEAYSCYLEALRIQPTFAIAWSNLAGLFMDSGDLNRALQYYKEAVKLKPTFPDAYLNLGNIYKALGMPQEAIVCYQRAVQTRPNNAIALGNLASTYYERGQLDLAILHYKQAIACDQRFLEAYNNLGNALKDVGRVDEAIQCYNQCLTLQPNHPQALTNLGNIYMEWNMVAAAASYYKATLSVTTGLSAPFNNLAVIYKQQGNYVEAISCYNEVLRIDPLAADGLVNRGNTYKEIGRVTEAIQDYIRAINIRPNMAEAHANLASAYKDSGHVEAAIKSYKQALHLRPDFPEATCNLLHTLQCVCSWEDRDQMFTEVEGIIRRQINMSVLPSVQPFHAIAYPIDPMLALDISRKYAAHCSMVASRFALPPFNHPAPNRIKGNGGNERLKVGYVSSDFGNHPLSHLMGSVFGMHNRENVEVFCYALSQNDGTEWRQRIQSEAEHFIDVSAMSSDVIAKMINEDGIQILINLNGYTKGARNEIFAMQPAPIQVSYMGFPGTTGADYIDYLVTDEFVSPLCYSHIYSEKLVHLPHCYFVNDYKQKNRDVLDPTCQHKRSDYGLPEDKFIFACFNQLYKMDPEIFNTWCNILKRVPNSALWLLKFPAAGEMRLRAYAAAQGVQPEQIIFTDVAMKHEHIRRSALADLCLDTPLCNAHTTGTDVLWAGLPMVTLPLEKMATRVAGSLCLATGLGEDMIVNSMKEYEEQAVTLALNRPKLQALTKKLKEARLTCPLFDTARWVRNLERAYLKMWNLYCSGQQPQHFKVTENDFDFPYDR
;
A
#
# COMPACT_ATOMS: atom_id res chain seq x y z
N MET A 1 -11.49 28.84 28.00
CA MET A 1 -10.82 29.29 29.24
C MET A 1 -9.32 29.34 28.98
N LEU A 2 -8.68 30.45 29.35
CA LEU A 2 -7.29 30.85 29.09
C LEU A 2 -6.33 30.38 30.21
N SER A 3 -5.10 29.99 29.84
CA SER A 3 -3.80 30.29 30.51
C SER A 3 -2.67 29.53 29.76
N LEU A 4 -1.77 30.09 28.96
CA LEU A 4 -0.59 30.95 29.19
C LEU A 4 0.55 30.37 30.08
N GLN A 5 1.72 30.22 29.44
CA GLN A 5 3.10 30.57 29.85
C GLN A 5 4.16 29.52 30.25
N ASN A 6 5.23 29.54 29.42
CA ASN A 6 6.68 29.67 29.70
C ASN A 6 7.51 28.50 30.27
N GLY A 7 8.70 28.30 29.66
CA GLY A 7 9.83 27.62 30.30
C GLY A 7 10.96 27.21 29.36
N VAL A 8 11.84 28.13 28.99
CA VAL A 8 13.15 27.89 28.35
C VAL A 8 14.13 27.35 29.40
N GLY A 9 14.94 26.34 29.04
CA GLY A 9 16.05 25.85 29.86
C GLY A 9 17.24 25.43 28.99
N ILE A 10 18.29 26.26 28.99
CA ILE A 10 19.62 25.99 28.43
C ILE A 10 20.49 25.38 29.53
N SER A 11 21.28 24.34 29.22
CA SER A 11 22.45 23.97 30.02
C SER A 11 23.60 23.46 29.14
N ARG A 12 24.79 24.02 29.40
CA ARG A 12 26.11 23.71 28.83
C ARG A 12 26.85 22.72 29.73
N ALA A 13 27.67 21.83 29.16
CA ALA A 13 29.05 21.46 29.56
C ALA A 13 29.40 20.12 28.86
N ALA A 14 30.32 20.06 27.89
CA ALA A 14 31.80 20.08 27.98
C ALA A 14 32.43 18.66 28.02
N PRO A 15 33.67 18.49 27.49
CA PRO A 15 34.09 17.36 26.63
C PRO A 15 35.26 16.53 27.19
N TYR A 16 35.57 15.36 26.61
CA TYR A 16 36.88 14.65 26.59
C TYR A 16 36.65 13.34 25.78
N GLY A 17 37.53 12.79 24.94
CA GLY A 17 38.92 13.09 24.64
C GLY A 17 39.39 12.28 23.41
N VAL A 18 40.54 12.69 22.90
CA VAL A 18 41.28 12.18 21.75
C VAL A 18 42.11 10.95 22.15
N GLY A 19 42.24 9.98 21.25
CA GLY A 19 43.24 8.90 21.32
C GLY A 19 43.54 8.35 19.92
N VAL A 20 44.81 8.40 19.53
CA VAL A 20 45.38 8.10 18.20
C VAL A 20 46.35 6.90 18.33
N PHE A 21 46.60 6.21 17.21
CA PHE A 21 47.65 5.19 16.93
C PHE A 21 47.37 3.79 17.54
N ASP A 22 47.63 2.67 16.87
CA ASP A 22 48.79 2.37 16.02
C ASP A 22 48.56 1.20 15.03
N ARG A 23 49.48 1.11 14.07
CA ARG A 23 49.66 0.04 13.05
C ARG A 23 50.16 -1.28 13.65
N ALA A 24 49.92 -2.39 12.95
CA ALA A 24 50.91 -3.46 12.77
C ALA A 24 50.55 -4.35 11.55
N ASP A 25 51.57 -4.57 10.71
CA ASP A 25 51.70 -5.53 9.62
C ASP A 25 51.82 -6.98 10.12
N GLU A 26 51.52 -7.96 9.25
CA GLU A 26 52.40 -9.09 8.83
C GLU A 26 51.57 -10.17 8.09
N THR A 27 51.82 -10.41 6.78
CA THR A 27 52.51 -11.59 6.16
C THR A 27 51.82 -12.94 6.47
N SER A 28 51.64 -13.93 5.59
CA SER A 28 52.27 -14.48 4.38
C SER A 28 51.23 -15.46 3.77
N ASP A 29 51.21 -15.82 2.49
CA ASP A 29 51.98 -16.96 1.95
C ASP A 29 51.84 -17.05 0.43
N ALA A 30 52.88 -17.59 -0.19
CA ALA A 30 53.05 -17.84 -1.61
C ALA A 30 53.15 -19.36 -1.89
N GLU A 31 52.79 -19.78 -3.11
CA GLU A 31 53.45 -20.82 -3.95
C GLU A 31 52.59 -21.08 -5.22
N ALA A 32 53.06 -20.81 -6.44
CA ALA A 32 53.83 -21.68 -7.36
C ALA A 32 52.94 -22.77 -8.06
N VAL A 33 53.00 -23.14 -9.35
CA VAL A 33 53.91 -22.95 -10.51
C VAL A 33 53.26 -23.55 -11.79
N ALA A 34 53.82 -23.22 -12.97
CA ALA A 34 53.79 -23.90 -14.30
C ALA A 34 52.80 -23.36 -15.35
N ALA A 35 53.19 -22.70 -16.45
CA ALA A 35 54.10 -22.97 -17.58
C ALA A 35 53.33 -23.36 -18.87
N GLY A 36 53.49 -22.58 -19.96
CA GLY A 36 52.88 -22.89 -21.26
C GLY A 36 53.09 -21.87 -22.40
N LYS A 37 54.31 -21.84 -22.95
CA LYS A 37 54.72 -21.57 -24.36
C LYS A 37 53.97 -20.56 -25.27
N SER A 38 54.76 -19.57 -25.73
CA SER A 38 55.08 -19.20 -27.14
C SER A 38 53.95 -18.87 -28.15
N ALA A 39 53.94 -17.62 -28.64
CA ALA A 39 54.29 -17.29 -30.03
C ALA A 39 54.43 -15.77 -30.24
N VAL A 40 55.59 -15.37 -30.75
CA VAL A 40 55.95 -14.02 -31.17
C VAL A 40 55.64 -13.90 -32.67
N TYR A 41 54.96 -12.83 -33.09
CA TYR A 41 54.94 -12.39 -34.49
C TYR A 41 55.69 -11.06 -34.60
N ALA A 42 56.86 -11.14 -35.25
CA ALA A 42 57.64 -10.03 -35.72
C ALA A 42 57.42 -9.88 -37.24
N LEU A 43 57.20 -8.65 -37.70
CA LEU A 43 57.35 -8.22 -39.09
C LEU A 43 58.22 -6.95 -39.05
N LYS A 44 59.53 -7.12 -39.19
CA LYS A 44 60.32 -6.91 -40.42
C LYS A 44 60.34 -5.45 -40.89
N GLN A 45 61.37 -4.75 -40.42
CA GLN A 45 62.00 -3.65 -41.13
C GLN A 45 62.81 -4.23 -42.31
N GLU A 46 62.70 -3.61 -43.48
CA GLU A 46 63.67 -3.76 -44.56
C GLU A 46 64.45 -2.46 -44.78
N PRO A 47 65.73 -2.53 -45.18
CA PRO A 47 66.67 -1.43 -45.13
C PRO A 47 66.76 -0.68 -46.47
N ALA A 48 67.02 0.62 -46.38
CA ALA A 48 67.35 1.47 -47.51
C ALA A 48 68.67 1.02 -48.16
N SER A 49 68.62 0.77 -49.47
CA SER A 49 69.75 0.44 -50.32
C SER A 49 70.48 1.70 -50.79
N SER A 50 71.81 1.64 -50.66
CA SER A 50 72.79 2.53 -51.24
C SER A 50 72.87 2.34 -52.76
N PHE A 51 72.76 3.41 -53.54
CA PHE A 51 73.38 3.51 -54.87
C PHE A 51 74.18 4.80 -54.98
N SER A 52 75.47 4.61 -55.27
CA SER A 52 76.48 5.60 -55.59
C SER A 52 76.37 6.08 -57.03
N ILE A 53 76.43 7.39 -57.27
CA ILE A 53 76.88 7.97 -58.56
C ILE A 53 77.84 9.15 -58.28
N VAL A 54 78.94 9.12 -59.03
CA VAL A 54 80.15 9.96 -59.07
C VAL A 54 79.86 11.35 -59.68
N PRO A 55 80.65 12.42 -59.42
CA PRO A 55 80.26 13.80 -59.65
C PRO A 55 80.57 14.30 -61.07
N HIS A 56 79.78 15.25 -61.58
CA HIS A 56 80.24 16.18 -62.61
C HIS A 56 79.49 17.51 -62.57
N ASN A 57 80.27 18.59 -62.65
CA ASN A 57 79.87 19.98 -62.80
C ASN A 57 78.88 20.22 -63.95
N GLY A 58 77.92 21.11 -63.71
CA GLY A 58 77.13 21.76 -64.74
C GLY A 58 76.13 22.72 -64.11
N HIS A 59 76.40 24.02 -64.24
CA HIS A 59 75.42 25.08 -64.01
C HIS A 59 74.14 24.78 -64.82
N ASP A 60 72.98 24.78 -64.17
CA ASP A 60 71.81 25.58 -64.57
C ASP A 60 70.67 25.46 -63.54
N SER A 61 70.02 26.60 -63.33
CA SER A 61 68.99 26.95 -62.35
C SER A 61 67.66 26.20 -62.53
N HIS A 62 67.16 25.59 -61.44
CA HIS A 62 65.73 25.48 -61.18
C HIS A 62 65.46 26.00 -59.76
N GLU A 63 65.29 27.32 -59.65
CA GLU A 63 64.67 27.93 -58.47
C GLU A 63 63.27 27.32 -58.32
N VAL A 64 63.04 26.59 -57.22
CA VAL A 64 61.68 26.35 -56.75
C VAL A 64 61.17 27.71 -56.29
N ASP A 65 60.17 28.21 -56.99
CA ASP A 65 59.59 29.51 -56.68
C ASP A 65 58.90 29.44 -55.31
N GLU A 66 59.58 29.93 -54.26
CA GLU A 66 59.09 29.99 -52.88
C GLU A 66 57.71 30.66 -52.82
N ASP A 67 57.49 31.67 -53.65
CA ASP A 67 56.22 32.41 -53.72
C ASP A 67 55.11 31.57 -54.36
N MET A 68 55.44 30.72 -55.35
CA MET A 68 54.49 29.76 -55.93
C MET A 68 54.04 28.73 -54.88
N HIS A 69 54.97 28.16 -54.11
CA HIS A 69 54.63 27.19 -53.08
C HIS A 69 53.83 27.81 -51.92
N LEU A 70 54.16 29.03 -51.52
CA LEU A 70 53.40 29.76 -50.50
C LEU A 70 51.98 30.11 -50.99
N ALA A 71 51.83 30.53 -52.25
CA ALA A 71 50.53 30.80 -52.85
C ALA A 71 49.66 29.52 -52.93
N LEU A 72 50.26 28.38 -53.31
CA LEU A 72 49.60 27.08 -53.28
C LEU A 72 49.20 26.67 -51.86
N ALA A 73 50.08 26.87 -50.86
CA ALA A 73 49.77 26.59 -49.47
C ALA A 73 48.56 27.42 -48.99
N HIS A 74 48.51 28.71 -49.32
CA HIS A 74 47.35 29.55 -49.03
C HIS A 74 46.08 29.10 -49.78
N GLN A 75 46.19 28.68 -51.03
CA GLN A 75 45.05 28.17 -51.80
C GLN A 75 44.49 26.88 -51.18
N MET A 76 45.37 25.93 -50.84
CA MET A 76 44.99 24.67 -50.20
C MET A 76 44.43 24.89 -48.79
N TYR A 77 44.98 25.85 -48.05
CA TYR A 77 44.42 26.26 -46.75
C TYR A 77 43.01 26.81 -46.91
N LYS A 78 42.79 27.73 -47.87
CA LYS A 78 41.45 28.29 -48.15
C LYS A 78 40.47 27.24 -48.67
N SER A 79 40.93 26.20 -49.36
CA SER A 79 40.09 25.10 -49.83
C SER A 79 39.85 24.02 -48.76
N GLY A 80 40.39 24.18 -47.54
CA GLY A 80 40.25 23.23 -46.45
C GLY A 80 41.13 21.97 -46.54
N ASN A 81 42.04 21.90 -47.52
CA ASN A 81 42.96 20.78 -47.72
C ASN A 81 44.22 20.96 -46.87
N TYR A 82 44.06 20.95 -45.53
CA TYR A 82 45.13 21.31 -44.59
C TYR A 82 46.36 20.40 -44.64
N LYS A 83 46.22 19.13 -45.03
CA LYS A 83 47.37 18.22 -45.22
C LYS A 83 48.25 18.64 -46.40
N GLN A 84 47.63 18.95 -47.55
CA GLN A 84 48.36 19.43 -48.72
C GLN A 84 48.90 20.85 -48.50
N ALA A 85 48.15 21.70 -47.79
CA ALA A 85 48.64 23.01 -47.35
C ALA A 85 49.90 22.86 -46.48
N LEU A 86 49.91 21.88 -45.56
CA LEU A 86 51.08 21.57 -44.73
C LEU A 86 52.27 21.13 -45.58
N ASP A 87 52.07 20.29 -46.59
CA ASP A 87 53.15 19.83 -47.47
C ASP A 87 53.81 20.99 -48.22
N HIS A 88 53.00 21.88 -48.83
CA HIS A 88 53.51 23.06 -49.54
C HIS A 88 54.18 24.08 -48.59
N SER A 89 53.57 24.39 -47.43
CA SER A 89 54.19 25.29 -46.44
C SER A 89 55.46 24.70 -45.82
N SER A 90 55.54 23.37 -45.67
CA SER A 90 56.75 22.69 -45.18
C SER A 90 57.89 22.77 -46.20
N ALA A 91 57.58 22.70 -47.51
CA ALA A 91 58.57 22.90 -48.57
C ALA A 91 59.16 24.33 -48.54
N VAL A 92 58.30 25.35 -48.36
CA VAL A 92 58.74 26.75 -48.18
C VAL A 92 59.59 26.90 -46.91
N TYR A 93 59.19 26.25 -45.80
CA TYR A 93 59.92 26.32 -44.54
C TYR A 93 61.31 25.65 -44.62
N ASN A 94 61.43 24.54 -45.34
CA ASN A 94 62.72 23.85 -45.51
C ASN A 94 63.73 24.68 -46.31
N GLN A 95 63.27 25.52 -47.23
CA GLN A 95 64.12 26.41 -48.03
C GLN A 95 64.45 27.70 -47.28
N ASN A 96 63.44 28.31 -46.65
CA ASN A 96 63.59 29.54 -45.89
C ASN A 96 62.86 29.45 -44.53
N PRO A 97 63.54 28.95 -43.48
CA PRO A 97 62.95 28.80 -42.15
C PRO A 97 62.63 30.13 -41.46
N LEU A 98 63.14 31.25 -41.98
CA LEU A 98 63.00 32.58 -41.36
C LEU A 98 61.82 33.38 -41.94
N ARG A 99 61.10 32.83 -42.92
CA ARG A 99 59.97 33.50 -43.59
C ARG A 99 58.74 33.55 -42.66
N THR A 100 58.48 34.72 -42.08
CA THR A 100 57.48 34.89 -41.01
C THR A 100 56.03 34.69 -41.48
N ASP A 101 55.71 35.07 -42.71
CA ASP A 101 54.39 34.83 -43.35
C ASP A 101 54.06 33.33 -43.48
N ASN A 102 55.04 32.50 -43.87
CA ASN A 102 54.90 31.05 -43.94
C ASN A 102 54.84 30.40 -42.55
N LEU A 103 55.59 30.90 -41.57
CA LEU A 103 55.51 30.42 -40.19
C LEU A 103 54.12 30.70 -39.56
N LEU A 104 53.54 31.88 -39.82
CA LEU A 104 52.17 32.20 -39.42
C LEU A 104 51.17 31.22 -40.07
N LEU A 105 51.33 30.95 -41.38
CA LEU A 105 50.49 30.01 -42.11
C LEU A 105 50.63 28.57 -41.58
N LEU A 106 51.85 28.10 -41.28
CA LEU A 106 52.10 26.80 -40.64
C LEU A 106 51.40 26.70 -39.29
N GLY A 107 51.47 27.75 -38.47
CA GLY A 107 50.74 27.84 -37.22
C GLY A 107 49.23 27.64 -37.43
N ALA A 108 48.65 28.35 -38.39
CA ALA A 108 47.23 28.24 -38.73
C ALA A 108 46.86 26.85 -39.30
N ILE A 109 47.73 26.23 -40.10
CA ILE A 109 47.55 24.86 -40.63
C ILE A 109 47.55 23.85 -39.48
N TYR A 110 48.53 23.90 -38.58
CA TYR A 110 48.60 22.98 -37.44
C TYR A 110 47.41 23.13 -36.50
N TYR A 111 46.89 24.35 -36.32
CA TYR A 111 45.64 24.58 -35.59
C TYR A 111 44.46 23.82 -36.23
N GLN A 112 44.29 23.93 -37.55
CA GLN A 112 43.23 23.23 -38.28
C GLN A 112 43.40 21.70 -38.30
N LEU A 113 44.63 21.21 -38.17
CA LEU A 113 44.94 19.78 -38.00
C LEU A 113 44.83 19.30 -36.54
N HIS A 114 44.34 20.14 -35.62
CA HIS A 114 44.25 19.87 -34.17
C HIS A 114 45.58 19.53 -33.49
N ASN A 115 46.71 19.90 -34.09
CA ASN A 115 48.03 19.79 -33.48
C ASN A 115 48.39 21.13 -32.83
N TYR A 116 47.76 21.40 -31.68
CA TYR A 116 47.88 22.68 -30.99
C TYR A 116 49.30 22.98 -30.50
N ASP A 117 50.07 21.94 -30.15
CA ASP A 117 51.47 22.11 -29.71
C ASP A 117 52.36 22.62 -30.85
N MET A 118 52.21 22.06 -32.06
CA MET A 118 52.94 22.54 -33.24
C MET A 118 52.45 23.91 -33.72
N CYS A 119 51.15 24.20 -33.57
CA CYS A 119 50.62 25.55 -33.81
C CYS A 119 51.34 26.58 -32.93
N ILE A 120 51.46 26.30 -31.63
CA ILE A 120 52.14 27.17 -30.67
C ILE A 120 53.61 27.31 -31.04
N ALA A 121 54.31 26.19 -31.26
CA ALA A 121 55.75 26.18 -31.58
C ALA A 121 56.11 27.01 -32.82
N LYS A 122 55.32 26.90 -33.91
CA LYS A 122 55.59 27.65 -35.15
C LYS A 122 55.29 29.15 -35.05
N ASN A 123 54.28 29.53 -34.27
CA ASN A 123 54.04 30.94 -33.97
C ASN A 123 55.10 31.52 -33.02
N GLU A 124 55.63 30.73 -32.08
CA GLU A 124 56.77 31.15 -31.23
C GLU A 124 58.05 31.35 -32.05
N GLU A 125 58.32 30.49 -33.03
CA GLU A 125 59.42 30.69 -33.98
C GLU A 125 59.28 32.00 -34.76
N ALA A 126 58.08 32.32 -35.26
CA ALA A 126 57.82 33.60 -35.93
C ALA A 126 58.06 34.80 -35.00
N LEU A 127 57.63 34.71 -33.74
CA LEU A 127 57.78 35.77 -32.75
C LEU A 127 59.24 36.00 -32.31
N ARG A 128 60.12 35.00 -32.42
CA ARG A 128 61.58 35.20 -32.19
C ARG A 128 62.20 36.10 -33.26
N ILE A 129 61.64 36.09 -34.46
CA ILE A 129 62.10 36.89 -35.61
C ILE A 129 61.40 38.26 -35.58
N GLU A 130 60.08 38.27 -35.40
CA GLU A 130 59.24 39.46 -35.35
C GLU A 130 58.40 39.51 -34.06
N PRO A 131 58.92 40.12 -32.97
CA PRO A 131 58.24 40.14 -31.67
C PRO A 131 56.91 40.93 -31.63
N ARG A 132 56.63 41.75 -32.65
CA ARG A 132 55.41 42.58 -32.74
C ARG A 132 54.39 42.02 -33.74
N PHE A 133 54.36 40.69 -33.91
CA PHE A 133 53.46 40.01 -34.84
C PHE A 133 52.12 39.60 -34.18
N ALA A 134 51.10 40.45 -34.28
CA ALA A 134 49.83 40.29 -33.57
C ALA A 134 49.07 39.00 -33.92
N GLU A 135 49.13 38.58 -35.18
CA GLU A 135 48.45 37.38 -35.69
C GLU A 135 48.99 36.09 -35.05
N CYS A 136 50.29 36.03 -34.74
CA CYS A 136 50.90 34.88 -34.05
C CYS A 136 50.34 34.71 -32.63
N TYR A 137 50.21 35.81 -31.89
CA TYR A 137 49.57 35.80 -30.57
C TYR A 137 48.09 35.39 -30.65
N GLY A 138 47.36 35.82 -31.69
CA GLY A 138 45.99 35.40 -31.94
C GLY A 138 45.86 33.89 -32.21
N ASN A 139 46.74 33.32 -33.04
CA ASN A 139 46.78 31.89 -33.33
C ASN A 139 47.14 31.05 -32.09
N MET A 140 48.12 31.48 -31.30
CA MET A 140 48.47 30.84 -30.02
C MET A 140 47.31 30.90 -29.03
N ALA A 141 46.63 32.05 -28.91
CA ALA A 141 45.49 32.21 -28.02
C ALA A 141 44.33 31.26 -28.39
N ASN A 142 44.08 31.05 -29.68
CA ASN A 142 43.14 30.04 -30.16
C ASN A 142 43.56 28.62 -29.74
N ALA A 143 44.83 28.25 -29.94
CA ALA A 143 45.33 26.93 -29.55
C ALA A 143 45.23 26.68 -28.03
N TRP A 144 45.59 27.66 -27.20
CA TRP A 144 45.45 27.55 -25.73
C TRP A 144 44.00 27.45 -25.27
N LYS A 145 43.08 28.16 -25.94
CA LYS A 145 41.63 28.07 -25.69
C LYS A 145 41.10 26.65 -25.94
N GLU A 146 41.56 26.00 -27.01
CA GLU A 146 41.19 24.62 -27.33
C GLU A 146 41.84 23.59 -26.39
N LYS A 147 43.06 23.85 -25.92
CA LYS A 147 43.71 23.04 -24.85
C LYS A 147 43.05 23.19 -23.47
N GLY A 148 42.14 24.16 -23.32
CA GLY A 148 41.38 24.40 -22.08
C GLY A 148 42.04 25.37 -21.10
N ASP A 149 43.24 25.88 -21.38
CA ASP A 149 43.88 26.92 -20.57
C ASP A 149 43.39 28.32 -21.00
N ILE A 150 42.20 28.65 -20.52
CA ILE A 150 41.50 29.88 -20.91
C ILE A 150 42.21 31.13 -20.38
N ASP A 151 42.90 31.04 -19.24
CA ASP A 151 43.62 32.19 -18.66
C ASP A 151 44.83 32.56 -19.52
N VAL A 152 45.58 31.55 -20.00
CA VAL A 152 46.66 31.76 -20.97
C VAL A 152 46.12 32.32 -22.29
N ALA A 153 45.01 31.77 -22.79
CA ALA A 153 44.37 32.26 -24.01
C ALA A 153 43.97 33.75 -23.91
N ILE A 154 43.32 34.14 -22.81
CA ILE A 154 42.94 35.54 -22.57
C ILE A 154 44.16 36.46 -22.60
N ARG A 155 45.26 36.09 -21.92
CA ARG A 155 46.51 36.88 -21.94
C ARG A 155 47.02 37.09 -23.35
N TYR A 156 47.09 36.04 -24.17
CA TYR A 156 47.57 36.17 -25.55
C TYR A 156 46.64 36.95 -26.47
N TYR A 157 45.32 36.86 -26.32
CA TYR A 157 44.40 37.75 -27.05
C TYR A 157 44.60 39.21 -26.66
N MET A 158 44.80 39.51 -25.37
CA MET A 158 45.07 40.88 -24.91
C MET A 158 46.36 41.44 -25.53
N ILE A 159 47.43 40.64 -25.59
CA ILE A 159 48.68 41.03 -26.27
C ILE A 159 48.44 41.28 -27.77
N ALA A 160 47.71 40.40 -28.45
CA ALA A 160 47.39 40.57 -29.87
C ALA A 160 46.61 41.88 -30.14
N ILE A 161 45.67 42.22 -29.26
CA ILE A 161 44.86 43.44 -29.33
C ILE A 161 45.71 44.69 -29.00
N GLU A 162 46.63 44.61 -28.03
CA GLU A 162 47.52 45.72 -27.69
C GLU A 162 48.45 46.07 -28.86
N LEU A 163 48.99 45.05 -29.54
CA LEU A 163 49.82 45.22 -30.73
C LEU A 163 49.03 45.72 -31.94
N ARG A 164 47.77 45.29 -32.09
CA ARG A 164 46.88 45.65 -33.19
C ARG A 164 45.45 45.92 -32.70
N PRO A 165 45.12 47.16 -32.27
CA PRO A 165 43.81 47.48 -31.70
C PRO A 165 42.61 47.27 -32.63
N ASN A 166 42.83 47.29 -33.95
CA ASN A 166 41.81 47.05 -34.97
C ASN A 166 41.62 45.57 -35.35
N PHE A 167 42.18 44.64 -34.57
CA PHE A 167 42.07 43.19 -34.82
C PHE A 167 40.71 42.63 -34.36
N ALA A 168 39.68 42.82 -35.20
CA ALA A 168 38.29 42.46 -34.86
C ALA A 168 38.10 40.99 -34.45
N ASP A 169 38.78 40.04 -35.11
CA ASP A 169 38.68 38.61 -34.80
C ASP A 169 39.26 38.27 -33.41
N ALA A 170 40.32 38.98 -32.98
CA ALA A 170 40.89 38.80 -31.64
C ALA A 170 39.91 39.30 -30.56
N TRP A 171 39.22 40.41 -30.78
CA TRP A 171 38.15 40.90 -29.90
C TRP A 171 36.98 39.91 -29.78
N SER A 172 36.52 39.35 -30.91
CA SER A 172 35.43 38.34 -30.92
C SER A 172 35.85 37.04 -30.20
N ASN A 173 37.08 36.57 -30.44
CA ASN A 173 37.60 35.37 -29.79
C ASN A 173 37.87 35.58 -28.28
N LEU A 174 38.31 36.78 -27.88
CA LEU A 174 38.44 37.16 -26.48
C LEU A 174 37.07 37.18 -25.78
N ALA A 175 36.03 37.67 -26.45
CA ALA A 175 34.66 37.63 -25.92
C ALA A 175 34.21 36.19 -25.63
N SER A 176 34.48 35.26 -26.56
CA SER A 176 34.21 33.83 -26.36
C SER A 176 34.98 33.24 -25.16
N ALA A 177 36.24 33.63 -24.98
CA ALA A 177 37.05 33.20 -23.84
C ALA A 177 36.51 33.75 -22.50
N TYR A 178 36.12 35.02 -22.43
CA TYR A 178 35.46 35.60 -21.24
C TYR A 178 34.11 34.96 -20.94
N MET A 179 33.34 34.60 -21.97
CA MET A 179 32.08 33.88 -21.82
C MET A 179 32.30 32.51 -21.14
N ARG A 180 33.33 31.75 -21.55
CA ARG A 180 33.70 30.47 -20.89
C ARG A 180 34.13 30.63 -19.42
N LYS A 181 34.59 31.83 -19.03
CA LYS A 181 34.96 32.18 -17.64
C LYS A 181 33.80 32.80 -16.83
N GLY A 182 32.61 32.96 -17.43
CA GLY A 182 31.47 33.60 -16.79
C GLY A 182 31.57 35.12 -16.66
N ARG A 183 32.53 35.76 -17.33
CA ARG A 183 32.76 37.22 -17.31
C ARG A 183 31.92 37.89 -18.39
N PHE A 184 30.60 37.91 -18.19
CA PHE A 184 29.64 38.29 -19.23
C PHE A 184 29.70 39.76 -19.63
N ASN A 185 30.04 40.67 -18.71
CA ASN A 185 30.13 42.10 -19.00
C ASN A 185 31.32 42.41 -19.90
N GLU A 186 32.48 41.86 -19.58
CA GLU A 186 33.70 42.00 -20.38
C GLU A 186 33.55 41.31 -21.74
N ALA A 187 32.89 40.15 -21.79
CA ALA A 187 32.57 39.49 -23.05
C ALA A 187 31.68 40.36 -23.96
N ALA A 188 30.63 40.98 -23.41
CA ALA A 188 29.73 41.84 -24.17
C ALA A 188 30.44 43.09 -24.70
N GLN A 189 31.33 43.70 -23.90
CA GLN A 189 32.16 44.81 -24.33
C GLN A 189 33.07 44.40 -25.50
N CYS A 190 33.72 43.25 -25.40
CA CYS A 190 34.58 42.72 -26.47
C CYS A 190 33.80 42.45 -27.76
N CYS A 191 32.60 41.87 -27.69
CA CYS A 191 31.73 41.68 -28.86
C CYS A 191 31.33 43.01 -29.51
N ARG A 192 30.93 44.02 -28.71
CA ARG A 192 30.58 45.35 -29.23
C ARG A 192 31.78 46.02 -29.91
N GLN A 193 32.97 45.87 -29.33
CA GLN A 193 34.20 46.41 -29.91
C GLN A 193 34.54 45.71 -31.23
N ALA A 194 34.42 44.38 -31.29
CA ALA A 194 34.59 43.61 -32.53
C ALA A 194 33.61 44.08 -33.62
N LEU A 195 32.35 44.32 -33.27
CA LEU A 195 31.31 44.79 -34.20
C LEU A 195 31.46 46.26 -34.61
N GLN A 196 32.02 47.12 -33.75
CA GLN A 196 32.40 48.49 -34.14
C GLN A 196 33.51 48.50 -35.18
N LEU A 197 34.48 47.59 -35.05
CA LEU A 197 35.59 47.44 -35.98
C LEU A 197 35.18 46.74 -37.29
N ASN A 198 34.32 45.73 -37.21
CA ASN A 198 33.77 45.01 -38.35
C ASN A 198 32.30 44.61 -38.11
N PRO A 199 31.33 45.40 -38.62
CA PRO A 199 29.90 45.10 -38.48
C PRO A 199 29.44 43.81 -39.15
N LEU A 200 30.24 43.23 -40.06
CA LEU A 200 29.91 42.02 -40.83
C LEU A 200 30.40 40.73 -40.15
N LEU A 201 30.96 40.80 -38.94
CA LEU A 201 31.49 39.63 -38.24
C LEU A 201 30.38 38.78 -37.61
N VAL A 202 29.97 37.73 -38.33
CA VAL A 202 28.85 36.85 -37.97
C VAL A 202 29.03 36.18 -36.60
N ASP A 203 30.23 35.69 -36.30
CA ASP A 203 30.54 35.07 -35.01
C ASP A 203 30.36 36.06 -33.83
N ALA A 204 30.68 37.34 -34.03
CA ALA A 204 30.52 38.36 -32.99
C ALA A 204 29.03 38.68 -32.72
N HIS A 205 28.19 38.74 -33.77
CA HIS A 205 26.73 38.85 -33.61
C HIS A 205 26.15 37.63 -32.88
N SER A 206 26.56 36.42 -33.24
CA SER A 206 26.10 35.19 -32.56
C SER A 206 26.58 35.11 -31.11
N ASN A 207 27.84 35.47 -30.83
CA ASN A 207 28.38 35.50 -29.47
C ASN A 207 27.69 36.57 -28.62
N LEU A 208 27.41 37.75 -29.18
CA LEU A 208 26.62 38.78 -28.51
C LEU A 208 25.20 38.29 -28.20
N GLY A 209 24.56 37.60 -29.15
CA GLY A 209 23.24 37.01 -28.93
C GLY A 209 23.22 35.98 -27.80
N ASN A 210 24.24 35.11 -27.72
CA ASN A 210 24.39 34.15 -26.62
C ASN A 210 24.54 34.84 -25.26
N LEU A 211 25.28 35.96 -25.21
CA LEU A 211 25.46 36.76 -23.99
C LEU A 211 24.14 37.43 -23.57
N MET A 212 23.40 38.03 -24.52
CA MET A 212 22.09 38.62 -24.23
C MET A 212 21.10 37.57 -23.75
N LYS A 213 21.11 36.37 -24.34
CA LYS A 213 20.31 35.23 -23.88
C LYS A 213 20.66 34.85 -22.44
N ALA A 214 21.94 34.71 -22.12
CA ALA A 214 22.40 34.38 -20.78
C ALA A 214 22.05 35.45 -19.73
N GLN A 215 21.89 36.72 -20.16
CA GLN A 215 21.45 37.84 -19.31
C GLN A 215 19.91 37.98 -19.22
N GLY A 216 19.14 37.11 -19.89
CA GLY A 216 17.68 37.17 -19.92
C GLY A 216 17.10 38.20 -20.91
N LEU A 217 17.94 38.86 -21.70
CA LEU A 217 17.55 39.86 -22.71
C LEU A 217 17.18 39.17 -24.03
N VAL A 218 16.05 38.44 -24.02
CA VAL A 218 15.62 37.56 -25.11
C VAL A 218 15.41 38.30 -26.44
N GLN A 219 14.85 39.50 -26.41
CA GLN A 219 14.60 40.30 -27.63
C GLN A 219 15.90 40.80 -28.28
N GLU A 220 16.88 41.15 -27.46
CA GLU A 220 18.20 41.58 -27.93
C GLU A 220 18.98 40.38 -28.50
N ALA A 221 18.88 39.21 -27.85
CA ALA A 221 19.43 37.96 -28.36
C ALA A 221 18.85 37.59 -29.73
N TYR A 222 17.52 37.66 -29.86
CA TYR A 222 16.81 37.42 -31.11
C TYR A 222 17.30 38.34 -32.24
N SER A 223 17.42 39.64 -31.95
CA SER A 223 17.91 40.63 -32.91
C SER A 223 19.35 40.34 -33.36
N CYS A 224 20.23 39.96 -32.44
CA CYS A 224 21.62 39.59 -32.75
C CYS A 224 21.71 38.35 -33.65
N TYR A 225 20.91 37.31 -33.37
CA TYR A 225 20.89 36.11 -34.22
C TYR A 225 20.30 36.39 -35.61
N LEU A 226 19.28 37.25 -35.71
CA LEU A 226 18.74 37.67 -37.00
C LEU A 226 19.77 38.46 -37.82
N GLU A 227 20.53 39.36 -37.20
CA GLU A 227 21.60 40.07 -37.91
C GLU A 227 22.71 39.11 -38.39
N ALA A 228 23.09 38.12 -37.58
CA ALA A 228 24.00 37.06 -38.00
C ALA A 228 23.47 36.31 -39.25
N LEU A 229 22.17 35.99 -39.28
CA LEU A 229 21.52 35.33 -40.41
C LEU A 229 21.30 36.25 -41.62
N ARG A 230 21.09 37.55 -41.41
CA ARG A 230 21.00 38.55 -42.48
C ARG A 230 22.32 38.68 -43.22
N ILE A 231 23.44 38.62 -42.50
CA ILE A 231 24.79 38.66 -43.07
C ILE A 231 25.14 37.32 -43.72
N GLN A 232 24.89 36.20 -43.03
CA GLN A 232 25.17 34.86 -43.54
C GLN A 232 24.00 33.89 -43.26
N PRO A 233 23.08 33.72 -44.23
CA PRO A 233 21.93 32.82 -44.08
C PRO A 233 22.31 31.34 -43.87
N THR A 234 23.53 30.95 -44.25
CA THR A 234 24.05 29.58 -44.11
C THR A 234 24.70 29.29 -42.76
N PHE A 235 24.69 30.25 -41.83
CA PHE A 235 25.32 30.10 -40.52
C PHE A 235 24.47 29.24 -39.56
N ALA A 236 24.69 27.92 -39.60
CA ALA A 236 23.91 26.91 -38.87
C ALA A 236 23.83 27.15 -37.35
N ILE A 237 24.86 27.77 -36.75
CA ILE A 237 24.91 28.05 -35.31
C ILE A 237 23.84 29.08 -34.92
N ALA A 238 23.63 30.15 -35.71
CA ALA A 238 22.59 31.13 -35.42
C ALA A 238 21.18 30.54 -35.57
N TRP A 239 20.94 29.65 -36.55
CA TRP A 239 19.68 28.92 -36.66
C TRP A 239 19.41 28.05 -35.42
N SER A 240 20.41 27.33 -34.92
CA SER A 240 20.32 26.50 -33.71
C SER A 240 20.06 27.35 -32.45
N ASN A 241 20.74 28.50 -32.32
CA ASN A 241 20.55 29.40 -31.19
C ASN A 241 19.17 30.07 -31.20
N LEU A 242 18.69 30.47 -32.39
CA LEU A 242 17.35 31.00 -32.59
C LEU A 242 16.28 29.95 -32.23
N ALA A 243 16.45 28.70 -32.67
CA ALA A 243 15.59 27.59 -32.30
C ALA A 243 15.53 27.39 -30.77
N GLY A 244 16.67 27.53 -30.09
CA GLY A 244 16.75 27.48 -28.63
C GLY A 244 15.93 28.56 -27.93
N LEU A 245 15.85 29.78 -28.48
CA LEU A 245 14.97 30.82 -27.92
C LEU A 245 13.48 30.44 -28.02
N PHE A 246 13.07 29.86 -29.15
CA PHE A 246 11.69 29.42 -29.33
C PHE A 246 11.35 28.21 -28.43
N MET A 247 12.29 27.30 -28.24
CA MET A 247 12.16 26.20 -27.29
C MET A 247 11.92 26.72 -25.87
N ASP A 248 12.71 27.69 -25.41
CA ASP A 248 12.57 28.30 -24.08
C ASP A 248 11.23 29.04 -23.91
N SER A 249 10.68 29.58 -25.01
CA SER A 249 9.35 30.24 -25.02
C SER A 249 8.15 29.28 -25.13
N GLY A 250 8.39 27.99 -25.34
CA GLY A 250 7.35 26.96 -25.53
C GLY A 250 6.79 26.83 -26.96
N ASP A 251 7.27 27.62 -27.93
CA ASP A 251 6.89 27.48 -29.34
C ASP A 251 7.69 26.35 -30.03
N LEU A 252 7.27 25.12 -29.72
CA LEU A 252 7.92 23.89 -30.21
C LEU A 252 7.90 23.79 -31.74
N ASN A 253 6.89 24.35 -32.41
CA ASN A 253 6.75 24.27 -33.86
C ASN A 253 7.79 25.13 -34.58
N ARG A 254 8.03 26.37 -34.12
CA ARG A 254 9.10 27.21 -34.68
C ARG A 254 10.49 26.68 -34.34
N ALA A 255 10.68 26.20 -33.09
CA ALA A 255 11.92 25.56 -32.69
C ALA A 255 12.27 24.36 -33.60
N LEU A 256 11.28 23.51 -33.90
CA LEU A 256 11.42 22.37 -34.80
C LEU A 256 11.89 22.80 -36.21
N GLN A 257 11.29 23.83 -36.78
CA GLN A 257 11.64 24.34 -38.11
C GLN A 257 13.09 24.84 -38.17
N TYR A 258 13.50 25.63 -37.17
CA TYR A 258 14.84 26.22 -37.14
C TYR A 258 15.94 25.21 -36.81
N TYR A 259 15.69 24.23 -35.94
CA TYR A 259 16.63 23.13 -35.75
C TYR A 259 16.77 22.27 -37.01
N LYS A 260 15.70 22.05 -37.79
CA LYS A 260 15.76 21.35 -39.09
C LYS A 260 16.66 22.08 -40.09
N GLU A 261 16.54 23.41 -40.19
CA GLU A 261 17.43 24.19 -41.05
C GLU A 261 18.88 24.17 -40.55
N ALA A 262 19.11 24.22 -39.23
CA ALA A 262 20.46 24.10 -38.65
C ALA A 262 21.15 22.76 -39.01
N VAL A 263 20.46 21.63 -38.87
CA VAL A 263 21.04 20.30 -39.20
C VAL A 263 21.14 20.05 -40.71
N LYS A 264 20.30 20.70 -41.52
CA LYS A 264 20.38 20.67 -42.99
C LYS A 264 21.61 21.42 -43.49
N LEU A 265 21.90 22.58 -42.91
CA LEU A 265 23.07 23.40 -43.24
C LEU A 265 24.37 22.78 -42.70
N LYS A 266 24.31 22.12 -41.54
CA LYS A 266 25.45 21.39 -40.95
C LYS A 266 25.05 19.98 -40.48
N PRO A 267 25.16 18.96 -41.36
CA PRO A 267 24.81 17.58 -41.03
C PRO A 267 25.65 16.91 -39.93
N THR A 268 26.77 17.52 -39.52
CA THR A 268 27.66 17.04 -38.45
C THR A 268 27.53 17.88 -37.16
N PHE A 269 26.33 18.39 -36.86
CA PHE A 269 26.06 19.25 -35.71
C PHE A 269 25.38 18.49 -34.54
N PRO A 270 26.15 17.91 -33.59
CA PRO A 270 25.61 17.05 -32.53
C PRO A 270 24.59 17.76 -31.62
N ASP A 271 24.87 19.00 -31.21
CA ASP A 271 24.01 19.74 -30.27
C ASP A 271 22.66 20.10 -30.91
N ALA A 272 22.63 20.38 -32.21
CA ALA A 272 21.40 20.62 -32.94
C ALA A 272 20.55 19.35 -33.06
N TYR A 273 21.16 18.17 -33.28
CA TYR A 273 20.46 16.90 -33.25
C TYR A 273 19.94 16.52 -31.86
N LEU A 274 20.72 16.77 -30.80
CA LEU A 274 20.29 16.53 -29.42
C LEU A 274 19.03 17.35 -29.08
N ASN A 275 19.07 18.66 -29.35
CA ASN A 275 17.93 19.53 -29.07
C ASN A 275 16.73 19.25 -29.99
N LEU A 276 16.96 18.92 -31.26
CA LEU A 276 15.91 18.46 -32.16
C LEU A 276 15.22 17.19 -31.65
N GLY A 277 15.99 16.25 -31.07
CA GLY A 277 15.44 15.07 -30.42
C GLY A 277 14.57 15.40 -29.21
N ASN A 278 15.00 16.35 -28.38
CA ASN A 278 14.20 16.82 -27.23
C ASN A 278 12.87 17.43 -27.68
N ILE A 279 12.85 18.20 -28.78
CA ILE A 279 11.63 18.75 -29.37
C ILE A 279 10.70 17.65 -29.86
N TYR A 280 11.21 16.66 -30.61
CA TYR A 280 10.39 15.53 -31.05
C TYR A 280 9.82 14.73 -29.88
N LYS A 281 10.59 14.54 -28.81
CA LYS A 281 10.09 13.91 -27.58
C LYS A 281 8.93 14.72 -26.97
N ALA A 282 9.08 16.04 -26.85
CA ALA A 282 8.04 16.93 -26.31
C ALA A 282 6.76 16.97 -27.19
N LEU A 283 6.89 16.75 -28.50
CA LEU A 283 5.78 16.66 -29.45
C LEU A 283 5.11 15.27 -29.50
N GLY A 284 5.57 14.30 -28.69
CA GLY A 284 5.04 12.94 -28.70
C GLY A 284 5.48 12.10 -29.92
N MET A 285 6.62 12.44 -30.52
CA MET A 285 7.21 11.78 -31.70
C MET A 285 8.51 11.02 -31.32
N PRO A 286 8.42 9.90 -30.58
CA PRO A 286 9.59 9.26 -29.98
C PRO A 286 10.52 8.56 -31.00
N GLN A 287 10.00 8.14 -32.16
CA GLN A 287 10.82 7.48 -33.18
C GLN A 287 11.79 8.45 -33.84
N GLU A 288 11.31 9.66 -34.15
CA GLU A 288 12.08 10.76 -34.69
C GLU A 288 13.10 11.27 -33.67
N ALA A 289 12.72 11.30 -32.39
CA ALA A 289 13.63 11.62 -31.29
C ALA A 289 14.81 10.63 -31.22
N ILE A 290 14.54 9.33 -31.28
CA ILE A 290 15.57 8.27 -31.31
C ILE A 290 16.55 8.47 -32.47
N VAL A 291 16.04 8.73 -33.69
CA VAL A 291 16.90 8.97 -34.86
C VAL A 291 17.81 10.18 -34.64
N CYS A 292 17.28 11.25 -34.05
CA CYS A 292 18.05 12.45 -33.75
C CYS A 292 19.14 12.18 -32.70
N TYR A 293 18.81 11.51 -31.59
CA TYR A 293 19.80 11.15 -30.58
C TYR A 293 20.86 10.19 -31.11
N GLN A 294 20.49 9.21 -31.93
CA GLN A 294 21.44 8.32 -32.60
C GLN A 294 22.42 9.10 -33.48
N ARG A 295 21.94 10.09 -34.25
CA ARG A 295 22.82 10.97 -35.04
C ARG A 295 23.74 11.84 -34.17
N ALA A 296 23.24 12.33 -33.05
CA ALA A 296 24.05 13.07 -32.07
C ALA A 296 25.18 12.18 -31.48
N VAL A 297 24.87 10.93 -31.17
CA VAL A 297 25.86 9.94 -30.67
C VAL A 297 26.84 9.52 -31.78
N GLN A 298 26.38 9.32 -33.01
CA GLN A 298 27.26 8.99 -34.15
C GLN A 298 28.28 10.09 -34.43
N THR A 299 27.88 11.36 -34.32
CA THR A 299 28.76 12.51 -34.54
C THR A 299 29.64 12.81 -33.33
N ARG A 300 29.19 12.49 -32.11
CA ARG A 300 29.96 12.61 -30.87
C ARG A 300 29.71 11.40 -29.95
N PRO A 301 30.50 10.32 -30.06
CA PRO A 301 30.28 9.07 -29.32
C PRO A 301 30.28 9.21 -27.80
N ASN A 302 31.06 10.14 -27.25
CA ASN A 302 31.20 10.35 -25.80
C ASN A 302 30.19 11.37 -25.22
N ASN A 303 29.02 11.53 -25.86
CA ASN A 303 27.98 12.45 -25.39
C ASN A 303 27.04 11.74 -24.40
N ALA A 304 27.35 11.81 -23.10
CA ALA A 304 26.58 11.16 -22.04
C ALA A 304 25.11 11.60 -22.02
N ILE A 305 24.81 12.88 -22.26
CA ILE A 305 23.44 13.43 -22.27
C ILE A 305 22.63 12.84 -23.43
N ALA A 306 23.21 12.76 -24.63
CA ALA A 306 22.54 12.15 -25.78
C ALA A 306 22.24 10.66 -25.55
N LEU A 307 23.18 9.92 -24.95
CA LEU A 307 22.99 8.52 -24.57
C LEU A 307 21.91 8.35 -23.49
N GLY A 308 21.88 9.23 -22.47
CA GLY A 308 20.86 9.21 -21.42
C GLY A 308 19.45 9.52 -21.94
N ASN A 309 19.31 10.51 -22.83
CA ASN A 309 18.02 10.85 -23.45
C ASN A 309 17.55 9.76 -24.41
N LEU A 310 18.47 9.15 -25.16
CA LEU A 310 18.18 7.98 -25.99
C LEU A 310 17.68 6.80 -25.13
N ALA A 311 18.37 6.49 -24.03
CA ALA A 311 17.98 5.45 -23.09
C ALA A 311 16.60 5.70 -22.47
N SER A 312 16.31 6.93 -22.04
CA SER A 312 15.00 7.33 -21.52
C SER A 312 13.88 7.14 -22.54
N THR A 313 14.14 7.45 -23.81
CA THR A 313 13.15 7.28 -24.88
C THR A 313 12.90 5.80 -25.19
N TYR A 314 13.93 4.94 -25.06
CA TYR A 314 13.74 3.48 -25.14
C TYR A 314 12.96 2.91 -23.95
N TYR A 315 13.23 3.40 -22.75
CA TYR A 315 12.52 3.00 -21.53
C TYR A 315 11.02 3.30 -21.63
N GLU A 316 10.65 4.52 -22.04
CA GLU A 316 9.24 4.93 -22.25
C GLU A 316 8.50 4.07 -23.30
N ARG A 317 9.24 3.43 -24.22
CA ARG A 317 8.69 2.52 -25.23
C ARG A 317 8.68 1.04 -24.81
N GLY A 318 9.09 0.74 -23.57
CA GLY A 318 9.22 -0.63 -23.07
C GLY A 318 10.39 -1.41 -23.65
N GLN A 319 11.33 -0.76 -24.35
CA GLN A 319 12.54 -1.40 -24.89
C GLN A 319 13.64 -1.41 -23.82
N LEU A 320 13.41 -2.17 -22.75
CA LEU A 320 14.19 -2.10 -21.52
C LEU A 320 15.67 -2.49 -21.70
N ASP A 321 15.98 -3.49 -22.54
CA ASP A 321 17.37 -3.90 -22.81
C ASP A 321 18.19 -2.80 -23.47
N LEU A 322 17.61 -2.09 -24.44
CA LEU A 322 18.25 -0.96 -25.12
C LEU A 322 18.41 0.23 -24.18
N ALA A 323 17.42 0.47 -23.31
CA ALA A 323 17.52 1.50 -22.27
C ALA A 323 18.70 1.21 -21.32
N ILE A 324 18.80 -0.02 -20.81
CA ILE A 324 19.88 -0.45 -19.91
C ILE A 324 21.25 -0.31 -20.60
N LEU A 325 21.37 -0.74 -21.85
CA LEU A 325 22.62 -0.62 -22.62
C LEU A 325 23.08 0.84 -22.72
N HIS A 326 22.20 1.74 -23.14
CA HIS A 326 22.55 3.14 -23.37
C HIS A 326 22.73 3.92 -22.07
N TYR A 327 22.01 3.59 -20.98
CA TYR A 327 22.31 4.16 -19.65
C TYR A 327 23.70 3.74 -19.15
N LYS A 328 24.09 2.48 -19.31
CA LYS A 328 25.45 2.01 -18.96
C LYS A 328 26.52 2.74 -19.78
N GLN A 329 26.28 2.97 -21.07
CA GLN A 329 27.17 3.77 -21.92
C GLN A 329 27.25 5.24 -21.47
N ALA A 330 26.12 5.85 -21.10
CA ALA A 330 26.08 7.21 -20.58
C ALA A 330 26.92 7.35 -19.30
N ILE A 331 26.78 6.41 -18.36
CA ILE A 331 27.56 6.34 -17.12
C ILE A 331 29.05 6.09 -17.38
N ALA A 332 29.40 5.28 -18.40
CA ALA A 332 30.79 5.08 -18.80
C ALA A 332 31.43 6.36 -19.36
N CYS A 333 30.64 7.22 -20.00
CA CYS A 333 31.10 8.53 -20.48
C CYS A 333 31.19 9.57 -19.37
N ASP A 334 30.24 9.56 -18.43
CA ASP A 334 30.22 10.44 -17.26
C ASP A 334 29.78 9.67 -15.99
N GLN A 335 30.78 9.35 -15.15
CA GLN A 335 30.58 8.61 -13.91
C GLN A 335 29.82 9.40 -12.84
N ARG A 336 29.58 10.70 -13.04
CA ARG A 336 28.82 11.57 -12.12
C ARG A 336 27.40 11.86 -12.62
N PHE A 337 26.94 11.16 -13.66
CA PHE A 337 25.61 11.37 -14.24
C PHE A 337 24.48 10.75 -13.37
N LEU A 338 24.00 11.53 -12.40
CA LEU A 338 23.00 11.16 -11.40
C LEU A 338 21.72 10.57 -11.99
N GLU A 339 21.12 11.27 -12.98
CA GLU A 339 19.86 10.87 -13.59
C GLU A 339 19.97 9.53 -14.32
N ALA A 340 21.15 9.22 -14.89
CA ALA A 340 21.39 7.94 -15.53
C ALA A 340 21.42 6.78 -14.52
N TYR A 341 22.00 6.96 -13.33
CA TYR A 341 21.96 5.95 -12.27
C TYR A 341 20.54 5.71 -11.76
N ASN A 342 19.78 6.75 -11.46
CA ASN A 342 18.39 6.59 -11.00
C ASN A 342 17.51 5.91 -12.07
N ASN A 343 17.61 6.34 -13.32
CA ASN A 343 16.79 5.79 -14.40
C ASN A 343 17.23 4.38 -14.83
N LEU A 344 18.53 4.06 -14.76
CA LEU A 344 19.01 2.70 -14.92
C LEU A 344 18.44 1.78 -13.83
N GLY A 345 18.38 2.26 -12.59
CA GLY A 345 17.72 1.55 -11.49
C GLY A 345 16.26 1.23 -11.79
N ASN A 346 15.49 2.19 -12.32
CA ASN A 346 14.09 1.96 -12.72
C ASN A 346 13.99 0.88 -13.81
N ALA A 347 14.81 0.99 -14.86
CA ALA A 347 14.82 0.02 -15.96
C ALA A 347 15.20 -1.39 -15.49
N LEU A 348 16.19 -1.52 -14.60
CA LEU A 348 16.59 -2.80 -14.02
C LEU A 348 15.52 -3.41 -13.13
N LYS A 349 14.81 -2.58 -12.34
CA LYS A 349 13.67 -3.01 -11.52
C LYS A 349 12.58 -3.61 -12.40
N ASP A 350 12.20 -2.94 -13.49
CA ASP A 350 11.12 -3.39 -14.38
C ASP A 350 11.46 -4.69 -15.13
N VAL A 351 12.75 -4.97 -15.37
CA VAL A 351 13.22 -6.26 -15.92
C VAL A 351 13.32 -7.36 -14.83
N GLY A 352 13.16 -7.01 -13.55
CA GLY A 352 13.26 -7.94 -12.41
C GLY A 352 14.67 -8.11 -11.85
N ARG A 353 15.66 -7.31 -12.29
CA ARG A 353 17.05 -7.32 -11.79
C ARG A 353 17.21 -6.38 -10.59
N VAL A 354 16.50 -6.69 -9.51
CA VAL A 354 16.32 -5.80 -8.35
C VAL A 354 17.64 -5.49 -7.61
N ASP A 355 18.53 -6.45 -7.46
CA ASP A 355 19.81 -6.24 -6.77
C ASP A 355 20.70 -5.20 -7.47
N GLU A 356 20.74 -5.25 -8.81
CA GLU A 356 21.46 -4.25 -9.60
C GLU A 356 20.77 -2.88 -9.55
N ALA A 357 19.43 -2.85 -9.47
CA ALA A 357 18.70 -1.60 -9.30
C ALA A 357 19.06 -0.92 -7.96
N ILE A 358 19.14 -1.68 -6.87
CA ILE A 358 19.56 -1.18 -5.55
C ILE A 358 20.98 -0.62 -5.61
N GLN A 359 21.92 -1.31 -6.28
CA GLN A 359 23.27 -0.80 -6.48
C GLN A 359 23.27 0.54 -7.23
N CYS A 360 22.44 0.68 -8.26
CA CYS A 360 22.32 1.93 -9.01
C CYS A 360 21.75 3.07 -8.16
N TYR A 361 20.70 2.82 -7.35
CA TYR A 361 20.16 3.82 -6.44
C TYR A 361 21.17 4.21 -5.35
N ASN A 362 21.90 3.25 -4.77
CA ASN A 362 22.94 3.53 -3.78
C ASN A 362 24.11 4.33 -4.38
N GLN A 363 24.49 4.06 -5.63
CA GLN A 363 25.49 4.86 -6.33
C GLN A 363 24.98 6.29 -6.58
N CYS A 364 23.71 6.44 -6.95
CA CYS A 364 23.08 7.76 -7.06
C CYS A 364 23.10 8.51 -5.72
N LEU A 365 22.83 7.83 -4.59
CA LEU A 365 22.88 8.42 -3.25
C LEU A 365 24.30 8.68 -2.75
N THR A 366 25.29 7.93 -3.22
CA THR A 366 26.71 8.22 -2.94
C THR A 366 27.15 9.52 -3.60
N LEU A 367 26.65 9.79 -4.82
CA LEU A 367 26.91 11.03 -5.53
C LEU A 367 26.08 12.20 -4.98
N GLN A 368 24.81 11.97 -4.62
CA GLN A 368 23.92 12.94 -3.99
C GLN A 368 23.08 12.28 -2.88
N PRO A 369 23.51 12.37 -1.60
CA PRO A 369 22.83 11.72 -0.47
C PRO A 369 21.35 12.10 -0.29
N ASN A 370 20.98 13.30 -0.75
CA ASN A 370 19.64 13.87 -0.61
C ASN A 370 18.81 13.74 -1.90
N HIS A 371 19.02 12.72 -2.73
CA HIS A 371 18.27 12.55 -3.98
C HIS A 371 16.89 11.91 -3.73
N PRO A 372 15.77 12.64 -3.90
CA PRO A 372 14.46 12.17 -3.41
C PRO A 372 13.88 11.00 -4.21
N GLN A 373 14.12 10.92 -5.52
CA GLN A 373 13.63 9.83 -6.36
C GLN A 373 14.29 8.49 -6.00
N ALA A 374 15.61 8.47 -5.82
CA ALA A 374 16.33 7.26 -5.40
C ALA A 374 15.91 6.78 -4.00
N LEU A 375 15.73 7.70 -3.04
CA LEU A 375 15.21 7.36 -1.71
C LEU A 375 13.79 6.76 -1.79
N THR A 376 12.90 7.37 -2.58
CA THR A 376 11.52 6.87 -2.77
C THR A 376 11.52 5.48 -3.41
N ASN A 377 12.35 5.27 -4.43
CA ASN A 377 12.46 4.00 -5.15
C ASN A 377 13.00 2.88 -4.26
N LEU A 378 14.01 3.15 -3.43
CA LEU A 378 14.46 2.19 -2.40
C LEU A 378 13.34 1.90 -1.41
N GLY A 379 12.64 2.92 -0.92
CA GLY A 379 11.47 2.77 -0.05
C GLY A 379 10.40 1.84 -0.64
N ASN A 380 10.10 1.99 -1.93
CA ASN A 380 9.16 1.13 -2.65
C ASN A 380 9.64 -0.33 -2.74
N ILE A 381 10.92 -0.56 -3.04
CA ILE A 381 11.48 -1.93 -3.08
C ILE A 381 11.40 -2.59 -1.70
N TYR A 382 11.82 -1.90 -0.65
CA TYR A 382 11.71 -2.44 0.71
C TYR A 382 10.26 -2.67 1.13
N MET A 383 9.32 -1.86 0.64
CA MET A 383 7.89 -2.08 0.87
C MET A 383 7.39 -3.35 0.17
N GLU A 384 7.81 -3.59 -1.08
CA GLU A 384 7.49 -4.82 -1.84
C GLU A 384 8.07 -6.07 -1.17
N TRP A 385 9.24 -5.96 -0.53
CA TRP A 385 9.85 -7.02 0.28
C TRP A 385 9.27 -7.15 1.69
N ASN A 386 8.21 -6.40 2.01
CA ASN A 386 7.59 -6.37 3.33
C ASN A 386 8.55 -5.96 4.47
N MET A 387 9.66 -5.26 4.14
CA MET A 387 10.60 -4.67 5.09
C MET A 387 10.13 -3.27 5.51
N VAL A 388 8.99 -3.23 6.19
CA VAL A 388 8.21 -2.03 6.50
C VAL A 388 9.03 -0.95 7.24
N ALA A 389 9.89 -1.35 8.19
CA ALA A 389 10.71 -0.40 8.96
C ALA A 389 11.75 0.31 8.08
N ALA A 390 12.41 -0.44 7.19
CA ALA A 390 13.36 0.13 6.24
C ALA A 390 12.64 1.06 5.25
N ALA A 391 11.51 0.62 4.68
CA ALA A 391 10.70 1.43 3.78
C ALA A 391 10.28 2.76 4.41
N ALA A 392 9.78 2.74 5.65
CA ALA A 392 9.40 3.94 6.39
C ALA A 392 10.58 4.90 6.61
N SER A 393 11.78 4.38 6.87
CA SER A 393 13.00 5.21 7.00
C SER A 393 13.31 5.97 5.70
N TYR A 394 13.26 5.28 4.56
CA TYR A 394 13.51 5.90 3.25
C TYR A 394 12.44 6.92 2.85
N TYR A 395 11.16 6.67 3.13
CA TYR A 395 10.12 7.67 2.87
C TYR A 395 10.27 8.90 3.77
N LYS A 396 10.63 8.74 5.05
CA LYS A 396 10.94 9.87 5.94
C LYS A 396 12.16 10.66 5.48
N ALA A 397 13.21 9.97 5.03
CA ALA A 397 14.39 10.60 4.46
C ALA A 397 14.06 11.36 3.16
N THR A 398 13.14 10.85 2.35
CA THR A 398 12.64 11.58 1.17
C THR A 398 11.96 12.89 1.60
N LEU A 399 11.07 12.83 2.59
CA LEU A 399 10.29 13.98 3.05
C LEU A 399 11.12 15.03 3.81
N SER A 400 12.31 14.69 4.33
CA SER A 400 13.21 15.67 4.94
C SER A 400 13.99 16.49 3.91
N VAL A 401 14.14 16.00 2.67
CA VAL A 401 14.92 16.64 1.62
C VAL A 401 14.07 17.33 0.54
N THR A 402 12.80 16.96 0.42
CA THR A 402 11.89 17.55 -0.57
C THR A 402 10.51 17.83 0.00
N THR A 403 9.84 18.85 -0.54
CA THR A 403 8.45 19.20 -0.22
C THR A 403 7.59 19.08 -1.49
N GLY A 404 6.31 18.74 -1.34
CA GLY A 404 5.37 18.67 -2.47
C GLY A 404 5.26 17.31 -3.17
N LEU A 405 5.89 16.24 -2.65
CA LEU A 405 5.64 14.87 -3.12
C LEU A 405 4.57 14.19 -2.26
N SER A 406 3.44 13.83 -2.85
CA SER A 406 2.35 13.13 -2.14
C SER A 406 2.60 11.63 -1.98
N ALA A 407 3.31 10.98 -2.92
CA ALA A 407 3.51 9.53 -2.92
C ALA A 407 4.21 8.99 -1.64
N PRO A 408 5.29 9.59 -1.12
CA PRO A 408 5.90 9.13 0.13
C PRO A 408 4.96 9.25 1.34
N PHE A 409 4.14 10.31 1.41
CA PHE A 409 3.11 10.42 2.45
C PHE A 409 2.05 9.32 2.32
N ASN A 410 1.56 9.04 1.11
CA ASN A 410 0.60 7.96 0.90
C ASN A 410 1.16 6.60 1.33
N ASN A 411 2.41 6.28 0.97
CA ASN A 411 3.04 5.01 1.34
C ASN A 411 3.31 4.94 2.86
N LEU A 412 3.75 6.03 3.50
CA LEU A 412 3.86 6.09 4.95
C LEU A 412 2.51 5.92 5.64
N ALA A 413 1.44 6.50 5.10
CA ALA A 413 0.09 6.36 5.65
C ALA A 413 -0.37 4.91 5.64
N VAL A 414 -0.07 4.17 4.56
CA VAL A 414 -0.35 2.72 4.47
C VAL A 414 0.44 1.96 5.54
N ILE A 415 1.73 2.27 5.74
CA ILE A 415 2.55 1.64 6.78
C ILE A 415 1.98 1.91 8.18
N TYR A 416 1.68 3.18 8.49
CA TYR A 416 1.13 3.56 9.79
C TYR A 416 -0.22 2.89 10.04
N LYS A 417 -1.08 2.84 9.02
CA LYS A 417 -2.35 2.11 9.07
C LYS A 417 -2.14 0.62 9.38
N GLN A 418 -1.19 -0.04 8.70
CA GLN A 418 -0.85 -1.46 8.96
C GLN A 418 -0.31 -1.69 10.38
N GLN A 419 0.36 -0.70 10.96
CA GLN A 419 0.86 -0.73 12.34
C GLN A 419 -0.22 -0.39 13.38
N GLY A 420 -1.45 -0.08 12.96
CA GLY A 420 -2.52 0.40 13.85
C GLY A 420 -2.35 1.85 14.31
N ASN A 421 -1.37 2.58 13.76
CA ASN A 421 -1.13 3.98 14.08
C ASN A 421 -1.97 4.91 13.20
N TYR A 422 -3.27 4.95 13.49
CA TYR A 422 -4.26 5.64 12.64
C TYR A 422 -4.13 7.16 12.63
N VAL A 423 -3.65 7.78 13.72
CA VAL A 423 -3.50 9.23 13.83
C VAL A 423 -2.41 9.71 12.85
N GLU A 424 -1.27 9.04 12.85
CA GLU A 424 -0.15 9.33 11.95
C GLU A 424 -0.52 9.03 10.50
N ALA A 425 -1.30 7.97 10.24
CA ALA A 425 -1.84 7.68 8.92
C ALA A 425 -2.74 8.81 8.40
N ILE A 426 -3.68 9.29 9.22
CA ILE A 426 -4.55 10.43 8.87
C ILE A 426 -3.73 11.70 8.64
N SER A 427 -2.72 11.96 9.47
CA SER A 427 -1.81 13.10 9.29
C SER A 427 -1.10 13.06 7.93
N CYS A 428 -0.60 11.88 7.54
CA CYS A 428 0.01 11.69 6.22
C CYS A 428 -0.99 11.92 5.07
N TYR A 429 -2.22 11.40 5.17
CA TYR A 429 -3.26 11.67 4.16
C TYR A 429 -3.69 13.15 4.11
N ASN A 430 -3.65 13.87 5.24
CA ASN A 430 -3.89 15.32 5.24
C ASN A 430 -2.81 16.04 4.43
N GLU A 431 -1.55 15.64 4.53
CA GLU A 431 -0.47 16.19 3.71
C GLU A 431 -0.62 15.82 2.23
N VAL A 432 -1.03 14.59 1.90
CA VAL A 432 -1.38 14.20 0.52
C VAL A 432 -2.41 15.17 -0.05
N LEU A 433 -3.48 15.46 0.70
CA LEU A 433 -4.59 16.33 0.26
C LEU A 433 -4.25 17.83 0.32
N ARG A 434 -3.24 18.22 1.09
CA ARG A 434 -2.69 19.58 1.09
C ARG A 434 -1.85 19.82 -0.17
N ILE A 435 -1.09 18.82 -0.60
CA ILE A 435 -0.26 18.86 -1.81
C ILE A 435 -1.14 18.74 -3.07
N ASP A 436 -2.06 17.78 -3.08
CA ASP A 436 -3.00 17.55 -4.17
C ASP A 436 -4.45 17.47 -3.62
N PRO A 437 -5.19 18.60 -3.63
CA PRO A 437 -6.58 18.64 -3.19
C PRO A 437 -7.56 17.82 -4.05
N LEU A 438 -7.13 17.35 -5.22
CA LEU A 438 -7.91 16.55 -6.18
C LEU A 438 -7.53 15.05 -6.14
N ALA A 439 -6.67 14.63 -5.20
CA ALA A 439 -6.30 13.24 -5.01
C ALA A 439 -7.47 12.38 -4.48
N ALA A 440 -8.34 11.91 -5.38
CA ALA A 440 -9.49 11.06 -5.06
C ALA A 440 -9.09 9.78 -4.31
N ASP A 441 -7.99 9.13 -4.71
CA ASP A 441 -7.47 7.93 -4.04
C ASP A 441 -7.01 8.24 -2.60
N GLY A 442 -6.44 9.43 -2.36
CA GLY A 442 -6.08 9.91 -1.02
C GLY A 442 -7.30 10.13 -0.12
N LEU A 443 -8.41 10.66 -0.66
CA LEU A 443 -9.68 10.80 0.06
C LEU A 443 -10.27 9.44 0.41
N VAL A 444 -10.31 8.49 -0.52
CA VAL A 444 -10.80 7.14 -0.25
C VAL A 444 -9.96 6.46 0.83
N ASN A 445 -8.64 6.57 0.75
CA ASN A 445 -7.75 5.96 1.74
C ASN A 445 -7.90 6.57 3.14
N ARG A 446 -8.03 7.91 3.24
CA ARG A 446 -8.31 8.58 4.52
C ARG A 446 -9.69 8.22 5.06
N GLY A 447 -10.70 8.16 4.19
CA GLY A 447 -12.04 7.70 4.53
C GLY A 447 -12.06 6.27 5.08
N ASN A 448 -11.29 5.37 4.48
CA ASN A 448 -11.12 4.00 4.98
C ASN A 448 -10.52 4.00 6.40
N THR A 449 -9.50 4.82 6.64
CA THR A 449 -8.89 4.97 7.97
C THR A 449 -9.86 5.57 8.98
N TYR A 450 -10.66 6.59 8.62
CA TYR A 450 -11.70 7.15 9.49
C TYR A 450 -12.75 6.10 9.85
N LYS A 451 -13.18 5.31 8.88
CA LYS A 451 -14.17 4.24 9.10
C LYS A 451 -13.64 3.19 10.06
N GLU A 452 -12.38 2.77 9.93
CA GLU A 452 -11.74 1.80 10.83
C GLU A 452 -11.70 2.26 12.28
N ILE A 453 -11.46 3.55 12.54
CA ILE A 453 -11.49 4.13 13.89
C ILE A 453 -12.90 4.55 14.37
N GLY A 454 -13.95 4.20 13.61
CA GLY A 454 -15.35 4.49 13.96
C GLY A 454 -15.83 5.92 13.66
N ARG A 455 -15.02 6.75 13.01
CA ARG A 455 -15.37 8.11 12.55
C ARG A 455 -16.11 8.05 11.21
N VAL A 456 -17.28 7.41 11.22
CA VAL A 456 -18.03 7.08 9.99
C VAL A 456 -18.54 8.33 9.26
N THR A 457 -18.88 9.40 9.98
CA THR A 457 -19.34 10.66 9.38
C THR A 457 -18.26 11.29 8.50
N GLU A 458 -17.03 11.36 9.00
CA GLU A 458 -15.89 11.88 8.24
C GLU A 458 -15.53 10.97 7.06
N ALA A 459 -15.64 9.65 7.24
CA ALA A 459 -15.47 8.71 6.13
C ALA A 459 -16.47 8.96 5.00
N ILE A 460 -17.76 9.14 5.32
CA ILE A 460 -18.81 9.47 4.34
C ILE A 460 -18.48 10.75 3.59
N GLN A 461 -18.03 11.80 4.29
CA GLN A 461 -17.65 13.08 3.67
C GLN A 461 -16.50 12.91 2.66
N ASP A 462 -15.47 12.15 3.04
CA ASP A 462 -14.33 11.87 2.17
C ASP A 462 -14.72 11.07 0.93
N TYR A 463 -15.55 10.03 1.07
CA TYR A 463 -16.03 9.26 -0.08
C TYR A 463 -16.90 10.10 -1.02
N ILE A 464 -17.80 10.93 -0.49
CA ILE A 464 -18.63 11.84 -1.30
C ILE A 464 -17.73 12.81 -2.07
N ARG A 465 -16.70 13.38 -1.42
CA ARG A 465 -15.75 14.27 -2.09
C ARG A 465 -14.95 13.54 -3.17
N ALA A 466 -14.52 12.30 -2.92
CA ALA A 466 -13.83 11.48 -3.91
C ALA A 466 -14.71 11.21 -5.14
N ILE A 467 -16.00 10.89 -4.92
CA ILE A 467 -16.99 10.69 -6.00
C ILE A 467 -17.24 12.00 -6.77
N ASN A 468 -17.30 13.15 -6.11
CA ASN A 468 -17.47 14.44 -6.79
C ASN A 468 -16.29 14.76 -7.71
N ILE A 469 -15.07 14.37 -7.33
CA ILE A 469 -13.87 14.55 -8.15
C ILE A 469 -13.82 13.50 -9.28
N ARG A 470 -14.11 12.24 -8.97
CA ARG A 470 -14.07 11.10 -9.91
C ARG A 470 -15.37 10.28 -9.80
N PRO A 471 -16.45 10.65 -10.53
CA PRO A 471 -17.76 10.01 -10.39
C PRO A 471 -17.82 8.53 -10.79
N ASN A 472 -16.91 8.08 -11.64
CA ASN A 472 -16.80 6.72 -12.15
C ASN A 472 -15.92 5.79 -11.28
N MET A 473 -15.56 6.21 -10.06
CA MET A 473 -14.77 5.40 -9.13
C MET A 473 -15.63 4.41 -8.34
N ALA A 474 -15.75 3.17 -8.84
CA ALA A 474 -16.59 2.13 -8.24
C ALA A 474 -16.23 1.85 -6.76
N GLU A 475 -14.95 1.87 -6.41
CA GLU A 475 -14.45 1.66 -5.04
C GLU A 475 -14.98 2.71 -4.06
N ALA A 476 -15.05 3.98 -4.49
CA ALA A 476 -15.56 5.06 -3.66
C ALA A 476 -17.06 4.88 -3.38
N HIS A 477 -17.85 4.44 -4.37
CA HIS A 477 -19.26 4.11 -4.19
C HIS A 477 -19.47 2.90 -3.26
N ALA A 478 -18.67 1.84 -3.39
CA ALA A 478 -18.76 0.67 -2.53
C ALA A 478 -18.36 1.00 -1.07
N ASN A 479 -17.31 1.79 -0.87
CA ASN A 479 -16.88 2.22 0.47
C ASN A 479 -17.89 3.18 1.11
N LEU A 480 -18.48 4.09 0.32
CA LEU A 480 -19.60 4.94 0.76
C LEU A 480 -20.82 4.10 1.16
N ALA A 481 -21.17 3.09 0.36
CA ALA A 481 -22.27 2.18 0.67
C ALA A 481 -22.05 1.46 2.00
N SER A 482 -20.84 0.96 2.23
CA SER A 482 -20.49 0.32 3.50
C SER A 482 -20.57 1.29 4.68
N ALA A 483 -20.13 2.54 4.51
CA ALA A 483 -20.23 3.56 5.57
C ALA A 483 -21.69 3.96 5.87
N TYR A 484 -22.55 4.04 4.85
CA TYR A 484 -23.99 4.24 5.04
C TYR A 484 -24.62 3.08 5.80
N LYS A 485 -24.25 1.83 5.48
CA LYS A 485 -24.71 0.65 6.20
C LYS A 485 -24.33 0.74 7.68
N ASP A 486 -23.08 1.06 7.98
CA ASP A 486 -22.58 1.17 9.36
C ASP A 486 -23.24 2.32 10.15
N SER A 487 -23.72 3.35 9.44
CA SER A 487 -24.48 4.48 10.00
C SER A 487 -26.00 4.27 9.98
N GLY A 488 -26.50 3.07 9.66
CA GLY A 488 -27.93 2.74 9.62
C GLY A 488 -28.74 3.30 8.44
N HIS A 489 -28.08 3.97 7.49
CA HIS A 489 -28.71 4.54 6.29
C HIS A 489 -28.81 3.48 5.17
N VAL A 490 -29.53 2.40 5.45
CA VAL A 490 -29.48 1.18 4.63
C VAL A 490 -29.96 1.37 3.19
N GLU A 491 -30.99 2.20 2.96
CA GLU A 491 -31.46 2.48 1.59
C GLU A 491 -30.39 3.22 0.75
N ALA A 492 -29.68 4.17 1.36
CA ALA A 492 -28.57 4.86 0.72
C ALA A 492 -27.42 3.88 0.42
N ALA A 493 -27.17 2.93 1.32
CA ALA A 493 -26.19 1.87 1.09
C ALA A 493 -26.55 1.01 -0.13
N ILE A 494 -27.80 0.54 -0.23
CA ILE A 494 -28.26 -0.27 -1.37
C ILE A 494 -28.09 0.51 -2.68
N LYS A 495 -28.47 1.79 -2.72
CA LYS A 495 -28.32 2.63 -3.91
C LYS A 495 -26.85 2.77 -4.31
N SER A 496 -25.97 3.04 -3.36
CA SER A 496 -24.53 3.19 -3.63
C SER A 496 -23.87 1.88 -4.06
N TYR A 497 -24.23 0.73 -3.49
CA TYR A 497 -23.75 -0.57 -3.96
C TYR A 497 -24.21 -0.87 -5.39
N LYS A 498 -25.49 -0.62 -5.71
CA LYS A 498 -26.00 -0.76 -7.09
C LYS A 498 -25.25 0.15 -8.06
N GLN A 499 -24.91 1.37 -7.66
CA GLN A 499 -24.10 2.28 -8.47
C GLN A 499 -22.67 1.76 -8.67
N ALA A 500 -22.03 1.22 -7.63
CA ALA A 500 -20.71 0.60 -7.75
C ALA A 500 -20.71 -0.56 -8.75
N LEU A 501 -21.74 -1.43 -8.68
CA LEU A 501 -21.90 -2.57 -9.60
C LEU A 501 -22.27 -2.15 -11.02
N HIS A 502 -22.99 -1.04 -11.18
CA HIS A 502 -23.23 -0.46 -12.51
C HIS A 502 -21.94 0.02 -13.18
N LEU A 503 -21.03 0.62 -12.39
CA LEU A 503 -19.72 1.08 -12.88
C LEU A 503 -18.75 -0.09 -13.10
N ARG A 504 -18.82 -1.12 -12.26
CA ARG A 504 -18.00 -2.33 -12.33
C ARG A 504 -18.83 -3.57 -11.97
N PRO A 505 -19.35 -4.31 -12.97
CA PRO A 505 -20.16 -5.51 -12.71
C PRO A 505 -19.40 -6.64 -12.01
N ASP A 506 -18.14 -6.88 -12.37
CA ASP A 506 -17.28 -7.86 -11.69
C ASP A 506 -16.61 -7.21 -10.47
N PHE A 507 -17.39 -7.04 -9.40
CA PHE A 507 -16.92 -6.46 -8.14
C PHE A 507 -17.41 -7.29 -6.93
N PRO A 508 -16.69 -8.39 -6.61
CA PRO A 508 -17.05 -9.34 -5.56
C PRO A 508 -17.46 -8.72 -4.22
N GLU A 509 -16.69 -7.75 -3.73
CA GLU A 509 -16.95 -7.09 -2.44
C GLU A 509 -18.28 -6.33 -2.45
N ALA A 510 -18.59 -5.63 -3.54
CA ALA A 510 -19.85 -4.91 -3.68
C ALA A 510 -21.03 -5.87 -3.84
N THR A 511 -20.89 -6.96 -4.60
CA THR A 511 -21.94 -7.98 -4.79
C THR A 511 -22.30 -8.66 -3.47
N CYS A 512 -21.29 -9.17 -2.74
CA CYS A 512 -21.49 -9.85 -1.46
C CYS A 512 -22.08 -8.93 -0.39
N ASN A 513 -21.60 -7.68 -0.31
CA ASN A 513 -22.13 -6.71 0.67
C ASN A 513 -23.53 -6.22 0.29
N LEU A 514 -23.85 -6.10 -1.00
CA LEU A 514 -25.21 -5.81 -1.45
C LEU A 514 -26.16 -6.93 -1.03
N LEU A 515 -25.84 -8.19 -1.33
CA LEU A 515 -26.64 -9.36 -0.93
C LEU A 515 -26.92 -9.35 0.58
N HIS A 516 -25.87 -9.18 1.40
CA HIS A 516 -26.04 -9.10 2.85
C HIS A 516 -26.96 -7.94 3.27
N THR A 517 -26.81 -6.77 2.63
CA THR A 517 -27.64 -5.60 2.92
C THR A 517 -29.11 -5.83 2.56
N LEU A 518 -29.38 -6.48 1.42
CA LEU A 518 -30.72 -6.87 0.98
C LEU A 518 -31.36 -7.89 1.94
N GLN A 519 -30.59 -8.89 2.38
CA GLN A 519 -31.01 -9.87 3.38
C GLN A 519 -31.42 -9.18 4.70
N CYS A 520 -30.65 -8.20 5.17
CA CYS A 520 -30.97 -7.46 6.40
C CYS A 520 -32.27 -6.65 6.32
N VAL A 521 -32.71 -6.23 5.12
CA VAL A 521 -33.97 -5.49 4.94
C VAL A 521 -35.09 -6.36 4.38
N CYS A 522 -34.93 -7.68 4.30
CA CYS A 522 -35.91 -8.60 3.72
C CYS A 522 -36.30 -8.23 2.27
N SER A 523 -35.34 -7.74 1.49
CA SER A 523 -35.51 -7.55 0.05
C SER A 523 -35.13 -8.85 -0.64
N TRP A 524 -36.13 -9.66 -0.98
CA TRP A 524 -35.93 -11.02 -1.51
C TRP A 524 -36.09 -11.15 -3.02
N GLU A 525 -36.19 -10.03 -3.73
CA GLU A 525 -36.12 -9.99 -5.20
C GLU A 525 -34.81 -10.66 -5.67
N ASP A 526 -34.91 -11.61 -6.61
CA ASP A 526 -33.79 -12.36 -7.20
C ASP A 526 -32.84 -13.07 -6.20
N ARG A 527 -33.31 -13.29 -4.96
CA ARG A 527 -32.49 -13.83 -3.85
C ARG A 527 -31.71 -15.08 -4.23
N ASP A 528 -32.35 -16.07 -4.84
CA ASP A 528 -31.72 -17.36 -5.14
C ASP A 528 -30.65 -17.24 -6.23
N GLN A 529 -30.89 -16.36 -7.21
CA GLN A 529 -29.88 -16.02 -8.23
C GLN A 529 -28.67 -15.35 -7.59
N MET A 530 -28.89 -14.38 -6.70
CA MET A 530 -27.80 -13.68 -6.01
C MET A 530 -26.98 -14.60 -5.10
N PHE A 531 -27.63 -15.53 -4.38
CA PHE A 531 -26.91 -16.52 -3.58
C PHE A 531 -26.09 -17.47 -4.46
N THR A 532 -26.61 -17.89 -5.61
CA THR A 532 -25.88 -18.71 -6.58
C THR A 532 -24.64 -17.96 -7.11
N GLU A 533 -24.79 -16.68 -7.44
CA GLU A 533 -23.68 -15.82 -7.88
C GLU A 533 -22.62 -15.66 -6.79
N VAL A 534 -23.03 -15.34 -5.56
CA VAL A 534 -22.13 -15.17 -4.41
C VAL A 534 -21.43 -16.47 -4.07
N GLU A 535 -22.10 -17.62 -4.11
CA GLU A 535 -21.45 -18.91 -3.95
C GLU A 535 -20.36 -19.14 -5.01
N GLY A 536 -20.64 -18.83 -6.28
CA GLY A 536 -19.67 -18.88 -7.37
C GLY A 536 -18.45 -17.97 -7.14
N ILE A 537 -18.67 -16.76 -6.63
CA ILE A 537 -17.61 -15.82 -6.24
C ILE A 537 -16.75 -16.40 -5.12
N ILE A 538 -17.36 -16.91 -4.04
CA ILE A 538 -16.64 -17.50 -2.90
C ILE A 538 -15.78 -18.67 -3.36
N ARG A 539 -16.34 -19.61 -4.13
CA ARG A 539 -15.60 -20.78 -4.64
C ARG A 539 -14.41 -20.36 -5.52
N ARG A 540 -14.59 -19.37 -6.38
CA ARG A 540 -13.50 -18.81 -7.20
C ARG A 540 -12.40 -18.20 -6.33
N GLN A 541 -12.75 -17.37 -5.35
CA GLN A 541 -11.79 -16.72 -4.45
C GLN A 541 -11.01 -17.73 -3.61
N ILE A 542 -11.68 -18.74 -3.06
CA ILE A 542 -11.06 -19.83 -2.31
C ILE A 542 -10.03 -20.57 -3.18
N ASN A 543 -10.39 -20.91 -4.42
CA ASN A 543 -9.51 -21.58 -5.38
C ASN A 543 -8.30 -20.73 -5.77
N MET A 544 -8.47 -19.41 -5.90
CA MET A 544 -7.38 -18.46 -6.14
C MET A 544 -6.55 -18.14 -4.90
N SER A 545 -6.88 -18.74 -3.74
CA SER A 545 -6.26 -18.43 -2.45
C SER A 545 -6.34 -16.96 -2.04
N VAL A 546 -7.42 -16.30 -2.44
CA VAL A 546 -7.77 -14.94 -2.02
C VAL A 546 -8.73 -15.02 -0.82
N LEU A 547 -8.67 -14.02 0.06
CA LEU A 547 -9.61 -13.91 1.17
C LEU A 547 -11.03 -13.72 0.62
N PRO A 548 -12.02 -14.57 0.99
CA PRO A 548 -13.37 -14.45 0.47
C PRO A 548 -14.03 -13.12 0.85
N SER A 549 -14.82 -12.55 -0.06
CA SER A 549 -15.57 -11.30 0.22
C SER A 549 -16.75 -11.50 1.19
N VAL A 550 -17.17 -12.74 1.42
CA VAL A 550 -18.16 -13.09 2.45
C VAL A 550 -17.43 -13.42 3.75
N GLN A 551 -17.80 -12.71 4.81
CA GLN A 551 -17.28 -12.95 6.15
C GLN A 551 -17.89 -14.23 6.77
N PRO A 552 -17.16 -14.96 7.63
CA PRO A 552 -17.67 -16.14 8.31
C PRO A 552 -18.97 -15.87 9.09
N PHE A 553 -19.13 -14.67 9.66
CA PHE A 553 -20.37 -14.28 10.35
C PHE A 553 -21.58 -14.21 9.43
N HIS A 554 -21.43 -13.71 8.21
CA HIS A 554 -22.52 -13.67 7.24
C HIS A 554 -22.89 -15.08 6.78
N ALA A 555 -21.90 -15.93 6.55
CA ALA A 555 -22.06 -17.31 6.10
C ALA A 555 -22.97 -18.15 7.03
N ILE A 556 -22.98 -17.84 8.33
CA ILE A 556 -23.86 -18.51 9.31
C ILE A 556 -25.33 -18.43 8.90
N ALA A 557 -25.79 -17.26 8.46
CA ALA A 557 -27.20 -17.01 8.11
C ALA A 557 -27.51 -17.32 6.64
N TYR A 558 -26.52 -17.76 5.85
CA TYR A 558 -26.70 -18.03 4.43
C TYR A 558 -27.12 -19.48 4.18
N PRO A 559 -27.96 -19.75 3.17
CA PRO A 559 -28.34 -21.10 2.77
C PRO A 559 -27.23 -21.75 1.93
N ILE A 560 -26.01 -21.78 2.45
CA ILE A 560 -24.86 -22.39 1.80
C ILE A 560 -24.45 -23.68 2.50
N ASP A 561 -23.75 -24.53 1.75
CA ASP A 561 -23.16 -25.77 2.23
C ASP A 561 -22.26 -25.55 3.47
N PRO A 562 -22.40 -26.36 4.54
CA PRO A 562 -21.59 -26.21 5.75
C PRO A 562 -20.08 -26.35 5.54
N MET A 563 -19.63 -27.17 4.58
CA MET A 563 -18.20 -27.28 4.27
C MET A 563 -17.68 -26.01 3.59
N LEU A 564 -18.48 -25.39 2.73
CA LEU A 564 -18.14 -24.07 2.18
C LEU A 564 -18.01 -23.01 3.28
N ALA A 565 -18.89 -23.03 4.30
CA ALA A 565 -18.76 -22.13 5.45
C ALA A 565 -17.47 -22.37 6.25
N LEU A 566 -17.08 -23.64 6.45
CA LEU A 566 -15.79 -23.99 7.05
C LEU A 566 -14.60 -23.50 6.21
N ASP A 567 -14.65 -23.62 4.88
CA ASP A 567 -13.58 -23.15 4.01
C ASP A 567 -13.43 -21.62 4.00
N ILE A 568 -14.56 -20.89 4.13
CA ILE A 568 -14.52 -19.44 4.38
C ILE A 568 -13.77 -19.16 5.69
N SER A 569 -14.15 -19.81 6.80
CA SER A 569 -13.48 -19.67 8.09
C SER A 569 -11.97 -20.00 8.01
N ARG A 570 -11.58 -21.07 7.31
CA ARG A 570 -10.17 -21.45 7.10
C ARG A 570 -9.35 -20.37 6.39
N LYS A 571 -9.92 -19.73 5.34
CA LYS A 571 -9.23 -18.64 4.65
C LYS A 571 -9.05 -17.42 5.55
N TYR A 572 -10.04 -17.10 6.39
CA TYR A 572 -9.91 -16.04 7.38
C TYR A 572 -8.88 -16.37 8.47
N ALA A 573 -8.81 -17.62 8.94
CA ALA A 573 -7.79 -18.06 9.88
C ALA A 573 -6.38 -17.95 9.28
N ALA A 574 -6.18 -18.43 8.04
CA ALA A 574 -4.92 -18.31 7.33
C ALA A 574 -4.48 -16.84 7.14
N HIS A 575 -5.44 -15.95 6.88
CA HIS A 575 -5.17 -14.51 6.83
C HIS A 575 -4.73 -13.97 8.20
N CYS A 576 -5.36 -14.38 9.31
CA CYS A 576 -4.91 -14.02 10.65
C CYS A 576 -3.50 -14.53 10.95
N SER A 577 -3.12 -15.74 10.52
CA SER A 577 -1.75 -16.25 10.63
C SER A 577 -0.74 -15.43 9.82
N MET A 578 -1.12 -15.01 8.61
CA MET A 578 -0.29 -14.10 7.80
C MET A 578 -0.15 -12.71 8.46
N VAL A 579 -1.18 -12.20 9.12
CA VAL A 579 -1.08 -10.94 9.88
C VAL A 579 -0.17 -11.12 11.10
N ALA A 580 -0.34 -12.22 11.84
CA ALA A 580 0.49 -12.58 12.99
C ALA A 580 1.98 -12.67 12.64
N SER A 581 2.32 -13.28 11.50
CA SER A 581 3.72 -13.43 11.08
C SER A 581 4.44 -12.09 10.83
N ARG A 582 3.70 -11.01 10.55
CA ARG A 582 4.26 -9.66 10.34
C ARG A 582 4.84 -9.05 11.61
N PHE A 583 4.40 -9.51 12.78
CA PHE A 583 4.98 -9.07 14.06
C PHE A 583 6.35 -9.70 14.34
N ALA A 584 6.75 -10.73 13.58
CA ALA A 584 8.05 -11.39 13.65
C ALA A 584 8.45 -11.83 15.08
N LEU A 585 7.47 -12.31 15.86
CA LEU A 585 7.73 -12.85 17.20
C LEU A 585 8.29 -14.28 17.09
N PRO A 586 9.27 -14.65 17.94
CA PRO A 586 9.64 -16.06 18.09
C PRO A 586 8.47 -16.85 18.72
N PRO A 587 8.43 -18.19 18.55
CA PRO A 587 7.47 -19.03 19.26
C PRO A 587 7.54 -18.79 20.77
N PHE A 588 6.38 -18.72 21.40
CA PHE A 588 6.29 -18.50 22.85
C PHE A 588 6.70 -19.75 23.63
N ASN A 589 7.33 -19.53 24.80
CA ASN A 589 7.54 -20.60 25.76
C ASN A 589 6.25 -20.75 26.58
N HIS A 590 5.62 -21.93 26.53
CA HIS A 590 4.42 -22.20 27.30
C HIS A 590 4.74 -22.65 28.73
N PRO A 591 3.81 -22.45 29.69
CA PRO A 591 3.94 -23.03 31.02
C PRO A 591 4.20 -24.54 30.99
N ALA A 592 4.98 -25.02 31.94
CA ALA A 592 5.29 -26.44 32.04
C ALA A 592 3.98 -27.27 32.14
N PRO A 593 3.89 -28.43 31.45
CA PRO A 593 2.72 -29.30 31.42
C PRO A 593 2.58 -30.10 32.74
N ASN A 594 2.53 -29.40 33.87
CA ASN A 594 2.40 -29.98 35.20
C ASN A 594 0.93 -30.04 35.62
N ARG A 595 0.55 -31.13 36.30
CA ARG A 595 -0.79 -31.27 36.88
C ARG A 595 -0.99 -30.25 38.00
N ILE A 596 -2.17 -29.63 38.06
CA ILE A 596 -2.49 -28.52 38.97
C ILE A 596 -2.22 -28.89 40.44
N LYS A 597 -2.70 -30.04 40.91
CA LYS A 597 -2.45 -30.52 42.29
C LYS A 597 -1.37 -31.60 42.39
N GLY A 598 -0.47 -31.70 41.41
CA GLY A 598 0.67 -32.63 41.41
C GLY A 598 1.93 -32.02 42.05
N ASN A 599 2.92 -32.85 42.39
CA ASN A 599 4.23 -32.37 42.88
C ASN A 599 4.88 -31.42 41.85
N GLY A 600 5.05 -30.14 42.22
CA GLY A 600 5.62 -29.10 41.34
C GLY A 600 4.62 -28.45 40.36
N GLY A 601 3.31 -28.66 40.56
CA GLY A 601 2.23 -28.03 39.78
C GLY A 601 1.91 -26.59 40.16
N ASN A 602 1.26 -25.87 39.25
CA ASN A 602 0.61 -24.59 39.55
C ASN A 602 -0.62 -24.87 40.41
N GLU A 603 -0.70 -24.31 41.62
CA GLU A 603 -1.80 -24.57 42.58
C GLU A 603 -3.21 -24.36 41.98
N ARG A 604 -3.32 -23.56 40.91
CA ARG A 604 -4.55 -23.21 40.20
C ARG A 604 -4.33 -23.19 38.68
N LEU A 605 -5.38 -23.50 37.92
CA LEU A 605 -5.40 -23.41 36.46
C LEU A 605 -5.72 -21.97 36.03
N LYS A 606 -4.81 -21.33 35.31
CA LYS A 606 -4.95 -19.98 34.74
C LYS A 606 -5.72 -20.01 33.43
N VAL A 607 -6.90 -19.41 33.43
CA VAL A 607 -7.80 -19.31 32.27
C VAL A 607 -7.96 -17.86 31.87
N GLY A 608 -7.63 -17.54 30.62
CA GLY A 608 -7.78 -16.20 30.05
C GLY A 608 -8.97 -16.10 29.11
N TYR A 609 -9.85 -15.12 29.29
CA TYR A 609 -10.97 -14.83 28.41
C TYR A 609 -10.68 -13.55 27.60
N VAL A 610 -10.64 -13.65 26.28
CA VAL A 610 -10.39 -12.52 25.39
C VAL A 610 -11.69 -12.12 24.70
N SER A 611 -12.10 -10.86 24.87
CA SER A 611 -13.33 -10.37 24.25
C SER A 611 -13.32 -8.87 23.96
N SER A 612 -13.86 -8.47 22.81
CA SER A 612 -14.31 -7.08 22.55
C SER A 612 -15.65 -6.72 23.18
N ASP A 613 -16.32 -7.68 23.81
CA ASP A 613 -17.76 -7.57 24.12
C ASP A 613 -18.03 -7.44 25.63
N PHE A 614 -16.99 -7.11 26.41
CA PHE A 614 -17.12 -6.72 27.82
C PHE A 614 -17.71 -5.31 27.93
N GLY A 615 -19.04 -5.22 27.99
CA GLY A 615 -19.81 -3.98 27.91
C GLY A 615 -21.30 -4.27 27.69
N ASN A 616 -22.08 -3.31 27.18
CA ASN A 616 -23.49 -3.52 26.83
C ASN A 616 -23.63 -4.32 25.52
N HIS A 617 -23.30 -5.61 25.59
CA HIS A 617 -23.35 -6.55 24.48
C HIS A 617 -24.01 -7.87 24.92
N PRO A 618 -24.70 -8.62 24.03
CA PRO A 618 -25.31 -9.90 24.36
C PRO A 618 -24.41 -10.88 25.11
N LEU A 619 -23.12 -10.94 24.79
CA LEU A 619 -22.15 -11.79 25.50
C LEU A 619 -22.12 -11.45 27.00
N SER A 620 -21.96 -10.17 27.36
CA SER A 620 -21.92 -9.73 28.75
C SER A 620 -23.26 -9.89 29.47
N HIS A 621 -24.38 -9.74 28.75
CA HIS A 621 -25.72 -10.00 29.32
C HIS A 621 -25.90 -11.46 29.75
N LEU A 622 -25.20 -12.37 29.07
CA LEU A 622 -25.33 -13.81 29.27
C LEU A 622 -24.22 -14.41 30.15
N MET A 623 -23.00 -13.90 30.04
CA MET A 623 -21.83 -14.44 30.74
C MET A 623 -21.43 -13.63 31.97
N GLY A 624 -22.11 -12.52 32.29
CA GLY A 624 -21.67 -11.56 33.30
C GLY A 624 -21.17 -12.17 34.62
N SER A 625 -21.91 -13.13 35.20
CA SER A 625 -21.47 -13.81 36.43
C SER A 625 -20.44 -14.92 36.26
N VAL A 626 -20.26 -15.46 35.05
CA VAL A 626 -19.40 -16.65 34.80
C VAL A 626 -17.99 -16.40 35.32
N PHE A 627 -17.44 -15.22 35.03
CA PHE A 627 -16.06 -14.86 35.38
C PHE A 627 -15.81 -14.83 36.89
N GLY A 628 -16.80 -14.40 37.69
CA GLY A 628 -16.72 -14.37 39.15
C GLY A 628 -17.17 -15.67 39.85
N MET A 629 -17.84 -16.57 39.13
CA MET A 629 -18.37 -17.83 39.67
C MET A 629 -17.39 -19.00 39.65
N HIS A 630 -16.24 -18.83 39.00
CA HIS A 630 -15.20 -19.85 39.01
C HIS A 630 -14.72 -20.14 40.44
N ASN A 631 -14.44 -21.41 40.71
CA ASN A 631 -13.88 -21.84 41.98
C ASN A 631 -12.43 -21.35 42.10
N ARG A 632 -12.24 -20.30 42.91
CA ARG A 632 -10.95 -19.66 43.14
C ARG A 632 -9.90 -20.58 43.77
N GLU A 633 -10.29 -21.72 44.35
CA GLU A 633 -9.32 -22.71 44.83
C GLU A 633 -8.65 -23.51 43.70
N ASN A 634 -9.29 -23.58 42.52
CA ASN A 634 -8.83 -24.44 41.42
C ASN A 634 -8.55 -23.66 40.12
N VAL A 635 -9.21 -22.52 39.91
CA VAL A 635 -9.12 -21.73 38.68
C VAL A 635 -8.79 -20.28 39.02
N GLU A 636 -7.84 -19.71 38.29
CA GLU A 636 -7.48 -18.29 38.31
C GLU A 636 -7.91 -17.65 36.98
N VAL A 637 -8.72 -16.59 37.06
CA VAL A 637 -9.44 -16.05 35.90
C VAL A 637 -8.85 -14.71 35.47
N PHE A 638 -8.52 -14.59 34.19
CA PHE A 638 -8.07 -13.36 33.54
C PHE A 638 -9.08 -12.96 32.46
N CYS A 639 -9.45 -11.68 32.40
CA CYS A 639 -10.29 -11.12 31.35
C CYS A 639 -9.53 -10.03 30.60
N TYR A 640 -9.28 -10.24 29.30
CA TYR A 640 -8.60 -9.29 28.42
C TYR A 640 -9.62 -8.58 27.54
N ALA A 641 -9.87 -7.31 27.83
CA ALA A 641 -10.85 -6.51 27.10
C ALA A 641 -10.24 -5.83 25.88
N LEU A 642 -10.71 -6.24 24.70
CA LEU A 642 -10.30 -5.64 23.42
C LEU A 642 -11.01 -4.31 23.14
N SER A 643 -12.04 -3.98 23.91
CA SER A 643 -12.81 -2.74 23.82
C SER A 643 -12.61 -1.85 25.04
N GLN A 644 -12.65 -0.54 24.78
CA GLN A 644 -12.61 0.48 25.83
C GLN A 644 -13.82 0.35 26.75
N ASN A 645 -13.66 0.81 27.99
CA ASN A 645 -14.76 0.86 28.94
C ASN A 645 -15.89 1.77 28.43
N ASP A 646 -17.08 1.19 28.24
CA ASP A 646 -18.28 1.88 27.76
C ASP A 646 -19.09 2.55 28.90
N GLY A 647 -18.62 2.46 30.14
CA GLY A 647 -19.25 3.03 31.33
C GLY A 647 -20.50 2.29 31.81
N THR A 648 -20.84 1.16 31.18
CA THR A 648 -22.08 0.43 31.48
C THR A 648 -21.96 -0.43 32.73
N GLU A 649 -23.10 -0.75 33.34
CA GLU A 649 -23.16 -1.63 34.51
C GLU A 649 -22.53 -3.02 34.25
N TRP A 650 -22.63 -3.50 33.00
CA TRP A 650 -22.08 -4.78 32.57
C TRP A 650 -20.55 -4.79 32.67
N ARG A 651 -19.89 -3.77 32.12
CA ARG A 651 -18.42 -3.63 32.17
C ARG A 651 -17.93 -3.47 33.60
N GLN A 652 -18.55 -2.58 34.38
CA GLN A 652 -18.18 -2.34 35.77
C GLN A 652 -18.27 -3.61 36.61
N ARG A 653 -19.34 -4.38 36.42
CA ARG A 653 -19.56 -5.61 37.14
C ARG A 653 -18.52 -6.68 36.81
N ILE A 654 -18.32 -6.97 35.52
CA ILE A 654 -17.34 -7.98 35.10
C ILE A 654 -15.95 -7.61 35.63
N GLN A 655 -15.58 -6.33 35.56
CA GLN A 655 -14.32 -5.82 36.10
C GLN A 655 -14.20 -6.00 37.62
N SER A 656 -15.32 -5.92 38.37
CA SER A 656 -15.33 -6.11 39.82
C SER A 656 -15.37 -7.57 40.27
N GLU A 657 -15.96 -8.46 39.47
CA GLU A 657 -16.20 -9.87 39.83
C GLU A 657 -15.08 -10.80 39.32
N ALA A 658 -14.50 -10.50 38.16
CA ALA A 658 -13.33 -11.20 37.64
C ALA A 658 -12.13 -10.96 38.56
N GLU A 659 -11.27 -11.97 38.70
CA GLU A 659 -10.08 -11.87 39.55
C GLU A 659 -9.05 -10.92 38.96
N HIS A 660 -8.77 -11.04 37.66
CA HIS A 660 -7.95 -10.11 36.91
C HIS A 660 -8.73 -9.60 35.70
N PHE A 661 -8.83 -8.28 35.57
CA PHE A 661 -9.47 -7.64 34.41
C PHE A 661 -8.52 -6.60 33.82
N ILE A 662 -8.09 -6.81 32.59
CA ILE A 662 -7.09 -6.00 31.91
C ILE A 662 -7.71 -5.35 30.67
N ASP A 663 -7.68 -4.02 30.63
CA ASP A 663 -8.04 -3.27 29.43
C ASP A 663 -6.85 -3.24 28.46
N VAL A 664 -6.96 -3.95 27.35
CA VAL A 664 -5.93 -4.05 26.32
C VAL A 664 -6.35 -3.35 25.01
N SER A 665 -7.43 -2.59 25.04
CA SER A 665 -8.04 -1.99 23.85
C SER A 665 -7.13 -1.01 23.11
N ALA A 666 -6.21 -0.37 23.83
CA ALA A 666 -5.22 0.55 23.26
C ALA A 666 -3.90 -0.12 22.82
N MET A 667 -3.74 -1.43 23.04
CA MET A 667 -2.49 -2.15 22.79
C MET A 667 -2.48 -2.83 21.40
N SER A 668 -1.31 -2.97 20.79
CA SER A 668 -1.13 -3.76 19.56
C SER A 668 -1.18 -5.26 19.84
N SER A 669 -1.46 -6.07 18.81
CA SER A 669 -1.83 -7.49 19.04
C SER A 669 -0.66 -8.30 19.57
N ASP A 670 0.57 -7.94 19.16
CA ASP A 670 1.81 -8.55 19.63
C ASP A 670 2.09 -8.27 21.11
N VAL A 671 1.79 -7.06 21.57
CA VAL A 671 1.91 -6.68 22.99
C VAL A 671 0.93 -7.47 23.83
N ILE A 672 -0.31 -7.63 23.35
CA ILE A 672 -1.34 -8.43 24.03
C ILE A 672 -0.92 -9.90 24.10
N ALA A 673 -0.42 -10.48 23.01
CA ALA A 673 0.05 -11.87 23.01
C ALA A 673 1.22 -12.09 23.97
N LYS A 674 2.20 -11.17 24.02
CA LYS A 674 3.30 -11.22 25.00
C LYS A 674 2.79 -11.18 26.43
N MET A 675 1.87 -10.26 26.73
CA MET A 675 1.26 -10.13 28.05
C MET A 675 0.53 -11.42 28.48
N ILE A 676 -0.29 -11.99 27.59
CA ILE A 676 -0.98 -13.27 27.85
C ILE A 676 0.03 -14.39 28.15
N ASN A 677 1.14 -14.44 27.43
CA ASN A 677 2.18 -15.42 27.68
C ASN A 677 2.93 -15.18 29.01
N GLU A 678 3.26 -13.93 29.32
CA GLU A 678 3.91 -13.51 30.57
C GLU A 678 3.03 -13.78 31.81
N ASP A 679 1.71 -13.62 31.67
CA ASP A 679 0.73 -13.99 32.70
C ASP A 679 0.68 -15.50 32.95
N GLY A 680 1.26 -16.30 32.05
CA GLY A 680 1.34 -17.75 32.13
C GLY A 680 -0.02 -18.43 31.90
N ILE A 681 -0.86 -17.86 31.03
CA ILE A 681 -2.18 -18.42 30.72
C ILE A 681 -2.03 -19.83 30.12
N GLN A 682 -2.76 -20.79 30.70
CA GLN A 682 -2.72 -22.20 30.30
C GLN A 682 -3.84 -22.53 29.33
N ILE A 683 -5.03 -21.94 29.51
CA ILE A 683 -6.15 -22.07 28.58
C ILE A 683 -6.63 -20.66 28.20
N LEU A 684 -6.57 -20.33 26.91
CA LEU A 684 -7.01 -19.05 26.37
C LEU A 684 -8.32 -19.22 25.59
N ILE A 685 -9.36 -18.51 26.01
CA ILE A 685 -10.71 -18.58 25.48
C ILE A 685 -10.97 -17.40 24.55
N ASN A 686 -11.25 -17.72 23.29
CA ASN A 686 -11.75 -16.79 22.29
C ASN A 686 -13.27 -16.63 22.45
N LEU A 687 -13.71 -15.48 22.94
CA LEU A 687 -15.12 -15.13 23.10
C LEU A 687 -15.66 -14.25 21.96
N ASN A 688 -14.97 -14.17 20.82
CA ASN A 688 -15.38 -13.35 19.69
C ASN A 688 -15.64 -14.16 18.42
N GLY A 689 -14.73 -15.08 18.07
CA GLY A 689 -14.64 -15.67 16.73
C GLY A 689 -14.53 -14.59 15.64
N TYR A 690 -15.36 -14.63 14.60
CA TYR A 690 -15.33 -13.66 13.50
C TYR A 690 -16.38 -12.56 13.61
N THR A 691 -16.40 -11.87 14.74
CA THR A 691 -17.33 -10.76 15.02
C THR A 691 -16.61 -9.40 15.03
N LYS A 692 -17.39 -8.32 15.14
CA LYS A 692 -16.85 -6.96 15.17
C LYS A 692 -15.95 -6.77 16.40
N GLY A 693 -14.73 -6.29 16.19
CA GLY A 693 -13.76 -6.05 17.27
C GLY A 693 -12.87 -7.26 17.60
N ALA A 694 -13.09 -8.41 16.96
CA ALA A 694 -12.25 -9.59 17.11
C ALA A 694 -10.81 -9.32 16.64
N ARG A 695 -9.84 -9.88 17.37
CA ARG A 695 -8.39 -9.80 17.08
C ARG A 695 -7.79 -11.20 17.07
N ASN A 696 -8.23 -12.02 16.12
CA ASN A 696 -7.88 -13.44 16.04
C ASN A 696 -6.38 -13.67 15.76
N GLU A 697 -5.65 -12.67 15.27
CA GLU A 697 -4.20 -12.71 15.14
C GLU A 697 -3.48 -12.88 16.49
N ILE A 698 -4.11 -12.49 17.62
CA ILE A 698 -3.60 -12.79 18.97
C ILE A 698 -3.49 -14.31 19.16
N PHE A 699 -4.55 -15.04 18.79
CA PHE A 699 -4.60 -16.49 18.89
C PHE A 699 -3.70 -17.17 17.85
N ALA A 700 -3.56 -16.59 16.66
CA ALA A 700 -2.65 -17.11 15.63
C ALA A 700 -1.17 -17.02 16.04
N MET A 701 -0.82 -16.11 16.96
CA MET A 701 0.52 -16.07 17.58
C MET A 701 0.71 -17.11 18.69
N GLN A 702 -0.35 -17.84 19.08
CA GLN A 702 -0.34 -18.92 20.06
C GLN A 702 0.34 -18.57 21.39
N PRO A 703 -0.10 -17.54 22.14
CA PRO A 703 0.52 -17.18 23.42
C PRO A 703 0.26 -18.18 24.56
N ALA A 704 -0.75 -19.05 24.41
CA ALA A 704 -1.12 -20.09 25.37
C ALA A 704 -1.11 -21.48 24.71
N PRO A 705 -0.81 -22.56 25.46
CA PRO A 705 -0.69 -23.91 24.91
C PRO A 705 -2.02 -24.56 24.52
N ILE A 706 -3.13 -24.10 25.09
CA ILE A 706 -4.48 -24.57 24.75
C ILE A 706 -5.34 -23.34 24.43
N GLN A 707 -5.94 -23.33 23.25
CA GLN A 707 -6.81 -22.25 22.80
C GLN A 707 -8.20 -22.78 22.44
N VAL A 708 -9.23 -22.09 22.91
CA VAL A 708 -10.62 -22.60 22.87
C VAL A 708 -11.54 -21.53 22.29
N SER A 709 -12.36 -21.89 21.32
CA SER A 709 -13.48 -21.05 20.86
C SER A 709 -14.71 -21.30 21.74
N TYR A 710 -15.36 -20.22 22.18
CA TYR A 710 -16.62 -20.34 22.93
C TYR A 710 -17.55 -19.14 22.71
N MET A 711 -18.84 -19.46 22.49
CA MET A 711 -20.02 -18.59 22.58
C MET A 711 -20.13 -17.39 21.63
N GLY A 712 -19.10 -16.56 21.50
CA GLY A 712 -19.16 -15.31 20.72
C GLY A 712 -19.47 -15.50 19.25
N PHE A 713 -19.13 -16.67 18.69
CA PHE A 713 -19.36 -17.01 17.31
C PHE A 713 -20.01 -18.40 17.19
N PRO A 714 -21.22 -18.52 16.65
CA PRO A 714 -21.95 -19.79 16.58
C PRO A 714 -21.54 -20.60 15.33
N GLY A 715 -20.26 -20.89 15.20
CA GLY A 715 -19.66 -21.68 14.12
C GLY A 715 -18.19 -22.01 14.37
N THR A 716 -17.57 -22.70 13.41
CA THR A 716 -16.13 -23.01 13.43
C THR A 716 -15.28 -21.79 13.11
N THR A 717 -14.19 -21.61 13.84
CA THR A 717 -13.14 -20.65 13.52
C THR A 717 -12.33 -21.07 12.29
N GLY A 718 -12.37 -22.35 11.88
CA GLY A 718 -11.57 -22.87 10.78
C GLY A 718 -10.05 -22.77 11.02
N ALA A 719 -9.63 -22.36 12.21
CA ALA A 719 -8.24 -22.18 12.58
C ALA A 719 -7.64 -23.50 13.05
N ASP A 720 -6.40 -23.75 12.63
CA ASP A 720 -5.54 -24.81 13.14
C ASP A 720 -4.89 -24.46 14.49
N TYR A 721 -4.84 -23.17 14.81
CA TYR A 721 -4.37 -22.67 16.10
C TYR A 721 -5.44 -22.61 17.19
N ILE A 722 -6.69 -23.02 16.93
CA ILE A 722 -7.73 -23.15 17.97
C ILE A 722 -8.04 -24.64 18.17
N ASP A 723 -7.73 -25.16 19.35
CA ASP A 723 -7.78 -26.60 19.64
C ASP A 723 -9.19 -27.12 19.83
N TYR A 724 -10.02 -26.38 20.57
CA TYR A 724 -11.33 -26.85 21.03
C TYR A 724 -12.46 -25.86 20.74
N LEU A 725 -13.65 -26.39 20.51
CA LEU A 725 -14.90 -25.64 20.47
C LEU A 725 -15.82 -26.16 21.56
N VAL A 726 -16.14 -25.30 22.54
CA VAL A 726 -17.10 -25.63 23.60
C VAL A 726 -18.52 -25.53 23.04
N THR A 727 -19.21 -26.66 23.05
CA THR A 727 -20.54 -26.85 22.47
C THR A 727 -21.32 -27.92 23.25
N ASP A 728 -22.40 -28.46 22.70
CA ASP A 728 -23.15 -29.57 23.28
C ASP A 728 -23.54 -30.59 22.20
N GLU A 729 -23.98 -31.76 22.65
CA GLU A 729 -24.27 -32.91 21.80
C GLU A 729 -25.44 -32.64 20.83
N PHE A 730 -26.39 -31.77 21.20
CA PHE A 730 -27.51 -31.46 20.34
C PHE A 730 -27.13 -30.45 19.24
N VAL A 731 -26.39 -29.41 19.61
CA VAL A 731 -25.97 -28.32 18.72
C VAL A 731 -24.93 -28.80 17.72
N SER A 732 -23.95 -29.58 18.17
CA SER A 732 -22.85 -30.07 17.35
C SER A 732 -22.64 -31.57 17.60
N PRO A 733 -23.55 -32.44 17.13
CA PRO A 733 -23.39 -33.88 17.28
C PRO A 733 -22.15 -34.36 16.55
N LEU A 734 -21.53 -35.44 17.02
CA LEU A 734 -20.27 -35.95 16.45
C LEU A 734 -20.40 -36.37 14.98
N CYS A 735 -21.59 -36.70 14.48
CA CYS A 735 -21.83 -36.96 13.05
C CYS A 735 -21.55 -35.73 12.17
N TYR A 736 -21.68 -34.52 12.72
CA TYR A 736 -21.32 -33.26 12.08
C TYR A 736 -19.92 -32.75 12.49
N SER A 737 -19.08 -33.57 13.12
CA SER A 737 -17.72 -33.13 13.49
C SER A 737 -16.87 -32.68 12.30
N HIS A 738 -17.15 -33.19 11.09
CA HIS A 738 -16.41 -32.88 9.87
C HIS A 738 -16.54 -31.42 9.39
N ILE A 739 -17.56 -30.68 9.84
CA ILE A 739 -17.77 -29.26 9.49
C ILE A 739 -17.10 -28.29 10.51
N TYR A 740 -16.30 -28.81 11.44
CA TYR A 740 -15.53 -28.03 12.42
C TYR A 740 -14.03 -28.35 12.30
N SER A 741 -13.16 -27.34 12.40
CA SER A 741 -11.72 -27.57 12.53
C SER A 741 -11.34 -27.98 13.96
N GLU A 742 -12.05 -27.42 14.95
CA GLU A 742 -11.78 -27.63 16.36
C GLU A 742 -12.30 -28.99 16.85
N LYS A 743 -11.74 -29.45 17.98
CA LYS A 743 -12.29 -30.59 18.71
C LYS A 743 -13.48 -30.18 19.56
N LEU A 744 -14.62 -30.77 19.24
CA LEU A 744 -15.88 -30.56 19.96
C LEU A 744 -15.78 -31.04 21.41
N VAL A 745 -16.10 -30.12 22.33
CA VAL A 745 -16.24 -30.39 23.77
C VAL A 745 -17.69 -30.23 24.15
N HIS A 746 -18.35 -31.35 24.45
CA HIS A 746 -19.77 -31.36 24.77
C HIS A 746 -20.00 -31.11 26.25
N LEU A 747 -20.54 -29.94 26.58
CA LEU A 747 -21.06 -29.66 27.91
C LEU A 747 -22.38 -30.40 28.14
N PRO A 748 -22.71 -30.77 29.40
CA PRO A 748 -24.00 -31.35 29.72
C PRO A 748 -25.14 -30.34 29.50
N HIS A 749 -26.31 -30.84 29.10
CA HIS A 749 -27.56 -30.09 28.92
C HIS A 749 -27.55 -29.05 27.79
N CYS A 750 -26.74 -28.00 27.91
CA CYS A 750 -26.64 -26.92 26.93
C CYS A 750 -25.29 -26.21 27.03
N TYR A 751 -24.69 -25.89 25.89
CA TYR A 751 -23.45 -25.11 25.85
C TYR A 751 -23.67 -23.63 26.14
N PHE A 752 -24.89 -23.14 25.93
CA PHE A 752 -25.24 -21.73 25.94
C PHE A 752 -25.54 -21.28 27.38
N VAL A 753 -24.58 -20.60 28.00
CA VAL A 753 -24.76 -20.02 29.34
C VAL A 753 -25.64 -18.76 29.28
N ASN A 754 -26.28 -18.45 30.39
CA ASN A 754 -26.93 -17.16 30.60
C ASN A 754 -26.91 -16.78 32.09
N ASP A 755 -27.21 -15.51 32.35
CA ASP A 755 -27.07 -14.89 33.68
C ASP A 755 -28.41 -14.43 34.28
N TYR A 756 -29.52 -14.94 33.74
CA TYR A 756 -30.82 -14.31 33.99
C TYR A 756 -31.35 -14.59 35.40
N LYS A 757 -30.99 -15.72 36.00
CA LYS A 757 -31.29 -16.02 37.41
C LYS A 757 -30.53 -15.11 38.38
N GLN A 758 -29.46 -14.46 37.96
CA GLN A 758 -28.65 -13.57 38.79
C GLN A 758 -29.03 -12.10 38.54
N LYS A 759 -29.28 -11.72 37.28
CA LYS A 759 -29.45 -10.32 36.88
C LYS A 759 -30.86 -9.92 36.49
N ASN A 760 -31.68 -10.85 36.00
CA ASN A 760 -32.98 -10.53 35.41
C ASN A 760 -34.14 -11.20 36.15
N ARG A 761 -34.00 -11.43 37.46
CA ARG A 761 -35.11 -11.95 38.29
C ARG A 761 -36.20 -10.93 38.54
N ASP A 762 -35.86 -9.65 38.51
CA ASP A 762 -36.77 -8.51 38.62
C ASP A 762 -37.84 -8.51 37.51
N VAL A 763 -37.52 -9.05 36.31
CA VAL A 763 -38.49 -9.17 35.22
C VAL A 763 -39.65 -10.12 35.54
N LEU A 764 -39.48 -10.96 36.57
CA LEU A 764 -40.48 -11.91 37.05
C LEU A 764 -41.36 -11.32 38.16
N ASP A 765 -41.11 -10.08 38.60
CA ASP A 765 -41.87 -9.44 39.66
C ASP A 765 -43.35 -9.26 39.25
N PRO A 766 -44.30 -9.90 39.96
CA PRO A 766 -45.72 -9.82 39.63
C PRO A 766 -46.31 -8.42 39.86
N THR A 767 -45.62 -7.51 40.55
CA THR A 767 -46.08 -6.13 40.78
C THR A 767 -45.84 -5.20 39.59
N CYS A 768 -44.92 -5.56 38.68
CA CYS A 768 -44.55 -4.79 37.50
C CYS A 768 -45.08 -5.41 36.21
N GLN A 769 -46.36 -5.79 36.18
CA GLN A 769 -46.98 -6.40 35.01
C GLN A 769 -47.34 -5.37 33.94
N HIS A 770 -46.75 -5.54 32.76
CA HIS A 770 -47.15 -4.83 31.55
C HIS A 770 -48.45 -5.41 30.98
N LYS A 771 -49.15 -4.60 30.18
CA LYS A 771 -50.32 -5.00 29.40
C LYS A 771 -50.01 -5.00 27.92
N ARG A 772 -50.79 -5.73 27.13
CA ARG A 772 -50.66 -5.72 25.66
C ARG A 772 -50.92 -4.33 25.10
N SER A 773 -51.86 -3.60 25.68
CA SER A 773 -52.13 -2.20 25.33
C SER A 773 -50.90 -1.28 25.39
N ASP A 774 -49.95 -1.54 26.29
CA ASP A 774 -48.76 -0.71 26.48
C ASP A 774 -47.83 -0.75 25.25
N TYR A 775 -47.94 -1.79 24.44
CA TYR A 775 -47.17 -2.01 23.21
C TYR A 775 -48.04 -1.97 21.94
N GLY A 776 -49.28 -1.48 22.06
CA GLY A 776 -50.23 -1.44 20.93
C GLY A 776 -50.69 -2.82 20.46
N LEU A 777 -50.62 -3.83 21.33
CA LEU A 777 -51.06 -5.18 21.00
C LEU A 777 -52.54 -5.39 21.34
N PRO A 778 -53.27 -6.18 20.52
CA PRO A 778 -54.65 -6.52 20.81
C PRO A 778 -54.77 -7.55 21.93
N GLU A 779 -55.69 -7.31 22.87
CA GLU A 779 -55.94 -8.17 24.04
C GLU A 779 -56.65 -9.48 23.68
N ASP A 780 -57.42 -9.50 22.60
CA ASP A 780 -58.32 -10.60 22.20
C ASP A 780 -57.72 -11.57 21.17
N LYS A 781 -56.61 -11.19 20.52
CA LYS A 781 -55.94 -12.05 19.53
C LYS A 781 -54.92 -12.99 20.16
N PHE A 782 -54.62 -14.09 19.47
CA PHE A 782 -53.43 -14.89 19.74
C PHE A 782 -52.18 -14.19 19.19
N ILE A 783 -51.14 -14.04 19.99
CA ILE A 783 -49.93 -13.31 19.61
C ILE A 783 -48.77 -14.29 19.41
N PHE A 784 -48.43 -14.54 18.15
CA PHE A 784 -47.14 -15.11 17.78
C PHE A 784 -46.06 -14.04 17.89
N ALA A 785 -44.84 -14.39 18.29
CA ALA A 785 -43.74 -13.44 18.39
C ALA A 785 -42.46 -13.97 17.75
N CYS A 786 -41.69 -13.08 17.13
CA CYS A 786 -40.30 -13.33 16.75
C CYS A 786 -39.51 -12.04 16.91
N PHE A 787 -38.64 -11.98 17.92
CA PHE A 787 -37.84 -10.79 18.21
C PHE A 787 -36.40 -10.86 17.70
N ASN A 788 -36.16 -11.75 16.73
CA ASN A 788 -34.88 -11.82 16.03
C ASN A 788 -34.70 -10.60 15.13
N GLN A 789 -33.44 -10.25 14.86
CA GLN A 789 -33.14 -9.31 13.78
C GLN A 789 -33.60 -9.88 12.43
N LEU A 790 -34.03 -9.01 11.53
CA LEU A 790 -34.71 -9.40 10.30
C LEU A 790 -33.83 -10.22 9.34
N TYR A 791 -32.51 -10.09 9.41
CA TYR A 791 -31.59 -10.88 8.58
C TYR A 791 -31.68 -12.40 8.80
N LYS A 792 -32.24 -12.84 9.94
CA LYS A 792 -32.45 -14.26 10.25
C LYS A 792 -33.68 -14.86 9.57
N MET A 793 -34.50 -14.02 8.94
CA MET A 793 -35.70 -14.43 8.22
C MET A 793 -35.39 -14.60 6.73
N ASP A 794 -36.03 -15.58 6.12
CA ASP A 794 -35.97 -15.85 4.70
C ASP A 794 -37.38 -16.10 4.15
N PRO A 795 -37.56 -16.16 2.81
CA PRO A 795 -38.87 -16.37 2.21
C PRO A 795 -39.56 -17.64 2.69
N GLU A 796 -38.82 -18.74 2.93
CA GLU A 796 -39.42 -20.02 3.29
C GLU A 796 -40.11 -19.94 4.67
N ILE A 797 -39.39 -19.49 5.70
CA ILE A 797 -39.97 -19.38 7.04
C ILE A 797 -41.08 -18.32 7.12
N PHE A 798 -40.92 -17.20 6.42
CA PHE A 798 -41.92 -16.14 6.46
C PHE A 798 -43.21 -16.52 5.72
N ASN A 799 -43.11 -17.31 4.64
CA ASN A 799 -44.27 -17.94 3.99
C ASN A 799 -44.99 -18.91 4.95
N THR A 800 -44.25 -19.73 5.69
CA THR A 800 -44.81 -20.61 6.72
C THR A 800 -45.57 -19.81 7.78
N TRP A 801 -45.02 -18.68 8.25
CA TRP A 801 -45.72 -17.82 9.19
C TRP A 801 -46.99 -17.18 8.59
N CYS A 802 -46.96 -16.79 7.32
CA CYS A 802 -48.16 -16.32 6.60
C CYS A 802 -49.23 -17.41 6.55
N ASN A 803 -48.86 -18.68 6.35
CA ASN A 803 -49.79 -19.81 6.38
C ASN A 803 -50.38 -20.03 7.78
N ILE A 804 -49.56 -19.95 8.83
CA ILE A 804 -50.03 -20.01 10.23
C ILE A 804 -51.08 -18.92 10.49
N LEU A 805 -50.81 -17.67 10.11
CA LEU A 805 -51.73 -16.54 10.30
C LEU A 805 -53.05 -16.71 9.54
N LYS A 806 -53.04 -17.32 8.35
CA LYS A 806 -54.25 -17.67 7.59
C LYS A 806 -55.06 -18.79 8.26
N ARG A 807 -54.38 -19.78 8.85
CA ARG A 807 -55.00 -20.91 9.56
C ARG A 807 -55.51 -20.53 10.96
N VAL A 808 -54.99 -19.45 11.53
CA VAL A 808 -55.40 -18.89 12.83
C VAL A 808 -55.84 -17.43 12.65
N PRO A 809 -57.03 -17.17 12.08
CA PRO A 809 -57.41 -15.82 11.65
C PRO A 809 -57.49 -14.79 12.79
N ASN A 810 -57.84 -15.21 14.01
CA ASN A 810 -57.81 -14.35 15.20
C ASN A 810 -56.42 -14.32 15.87
N SER A 811 -55.38 -14.06 15.09
CA SER A 811 -53.99 -13.96 15.57
C SER A 811 -53.23 -12.81 14.91
N ALA A 812 -52.09 -12.46 15.52
CA ALA A 812 -51.11 -11.54 14.96
C ALA A 812 -49.69 -12.04 15.23
N LEU A 813 -48.76 -11.66 14.36
CA LEU A 813 -47.33 -11.89 14.47
C LEU A 813 -46.64 -10.59 14.88
N TRP A 814 -45.91 -10.64 15.99
CA TRP A 814 -45.20 -9.52 16.59
C TRP A 814 -43.70 -9.62 16.34
N LEU A 815 -43.16 -8.67 15.57
CA LEU A 815 -41.80 -8.69 15.04
C LEU A 815 -40.94 -7.55 15.58
N LEU A 816 -39.63 -7.79 15.69
CA LEU A 816 -38.67 -6.72 15.97
C LEU A 816 -38.44 -5.85 14.72
N LYS A 817 -38.56 -4.53 14.88
CA LYS A 817 -38.28 -3.53 13.84
C LYS A 817 -36.79 -3.23 13.79
N PHE A 818 -35.98 -4.18 13.29
CA PHE A 818 -34.54 -3.96 13.20
C PHE A 818 -33.88 -4.71 12.02
N PRO A 819 -33.40 -3.98 10.98
CA PRO A 819 -33.50 -2.52 10.79
C PRO A 819 -34.92 -2.07 10.40
N ALA A 820 -35.26 -0.80 10.68
CA ALA A 820 -36.58 -0.24 10.38
C ALA A 820 -36.97 -0.30 8.89
N ALA A 821 -35.99 -0.25 7.99
CA ALA A 821 -36.21 -0.35 6.54
C ALA A 821 -36.87 -1.68 6.10
N GLY A 822 -36.76 -2.76 6.90
CA GLY A 822 -37.40 -4.04 6.57
C GLY A 822 -38.90 -4.09 6.85
N GLU A 823 -39.44 -3.21 7.70
CA GLU A 823 -40.85 -3.26 8.13
C GLU A 823 -41.82 -3.21 6.95
N MET A 824 -41.69 -2.20 6.07
CA MET A 824 -42.62 -2.02 4.96
C MET A 824 -42.55 -3.18 3.95
N ARG A 825 -41.36 -3.76 3.76
CA ARG A 825 -41.15 -4.90 2.86
C ARG A 825 -41.85 -6.16 3.38
N LEU A 826 -41.69 -6.48 4.66
CA LEU A 826 -42.37 -7.62 5.26
C LEU A 826 -43.90 -7.43 5.30
N ARG A 827 -44.40 -6.21 5.56
CA ARG A 827 -45.84 -5.92 5.47
C ARG A 827 -46.38 -6.13 4.06
N ALA A 828 -45.70 -5.60 3.04
CA ALA A 828 -46.08 -5.77 1.64
C ALA A 828 -46.02 -7.24 1.20
N TYR A 829 -44.97 -7.95 1.61
CA TYR A 829 -44.81 -9.37 1.33
C TYR A 829 -45.92 -10.20 1.99
N ALA A 830 -46.23 -9.96 3.26
CA ALA A 830 -47.32 -10.65 3.97
C ALA A 830 -48.68 -10.39 3.31
N ALA A 831 -48.96 -9.14 2.91
CA ALA A 831 -50.18 -8.77 2.20
C ALA A 831 -50.30 -9.52 0.86
N ALA A 832 -49.21 -9.64 0.11
CA ALA A 832 -49.16 -10.43 -1.13
C ALA A 832 -49.44 -11.93 -0.89
N GLN A 833 -49.13 -12.45 0.30
CA GLN A 833 -49.43 -13.83 0.72
C GLN A 833 -50.84 -14.02 1.32
N GLY A 834 -51.67 -12.97 1.34
CA GLY A 834 -53.05 -12.99 1.81
C GLY A 834 -53.23 -12.77 3.32
N VAL A 835 -52.21 -12.26 4.02
CA VAL A 835 -52.28 -11.91 5.45
C VAL A 835 -52.86 -10.49 5.62
N GLN A 836 -53.74 -10.29 6.60
CA GLN A 836 -54.35 -8.97 6.84
C GLN A 836 -53.34 -8.01 7.51
N PRO A 837 -53.37 -6.70 7.19
CA PRO A 837 -52.41 -5.73 7.74
C PRO A 837 -52.34 -5.70 9.28
N GLU A 838 -53.46 -5.91 9.96
CA GLU A 838 -53.59 -5.90 11.42
C GLU A 838 -53.08 -7.19 12.08
N GLN A 839 -52.63 -8.18 11.29
CA GLN A 839 -51.98 -9.40 11.78
C GLN A 839 -50.45 -9.26 11.82
N ILE A 840 -49.86 -8.20 11.29
CA ILE A 840 -48.42 -7.95 11.37
C ILE A 840 -48.18 -6.72 12.24
N ILE A 841 -47.51 -6.92 13.38
CA ILE A 841 -47.22 -5.86 14.35
C ILE A 841 -45.72 -5.78 14.54
N PHE A 842 -45.19 -4.56 14.62
CA PHE A 842 -43.77 -4.32 14.86
C PHE A 842 -43.56 -3.62 16.19
N THR A 843 -42.41 -3.89 16.82
CA THR A 843 -41.94 -3.18 18.01
C THR A 843 -40.51 -2.71 17.82
N ASP A 844 -40.18 -1.58 18.41
CA ASP A 844 -38.80 -1.07 18.43
C ASP A 844 -37.89 -1.92 19.35
N VAL A 845 -36.58 -1.71 19.20
CA VAL A 845 -35.57 -2.24 20.11
C VAL A 845 -35.80 -1.65 21.50
N ALA A 846 -35.84 -2.49 22.52
CA ALA A 846 -36.03 -2.08 23.91
C ALA A 846 -34.79 -2.40 24.75
N MET A 847 -34.70 -1.78 25.93
CA MET A 847 -33.69 -2.16 26.93
C MET A 847 -33.87 -3.62 27.34
N LYS A 848 -32.79 -4.28 27.75
CA LYS A 848 -32.76 -5.73 27.98
C LYS A 848 -33.87 -6.23 28.92
N HIS A 849 -34.06 -5.58 30.07
CA HIS A 849 -35.09 -5.95 31.04
C HIS A 849 -36.51 -5.81 30.46
N GLU A 850 -36.78 -4.73 29.72
CA GLU A 850 -38.06 -4.49 29.07
C GLU A 850 -38.31 -5.48 27.94
N HIS A 851 -37.27 -5.79 27.15
CA HIS A 851 -37.32 -6.78 26.08
C HIS A 851 -37.73 -8.17 26.60
N ILE A 852 -37.12 -8.62 27.70
CA ILE A 852 -37.49 -9.87 28.36
C ILE A 852 -38.92 -9.77 28.90
N ARG A 853 -39.25 -8.69 29.63
CA ARG A 853 -40.56 -8.54 30.27
C ARG A 853 -41.71 -8.53 29.26
N ARG A 854 -41.58 -7.78 28.16
CA ARG A 854 -42.61 -7.70 27.11
C ARG A 854 -42.80 -9.03 26.39
N SER A 855 -41.78 -9.89 26.36
CA SER A 855 -41.88 -11.22 25.75
C SER A 855 -42.95 -12.09 26.43
N ALA A 856 -43.24 -11.86 27.72
CA ALA A 856 -44.30 -12.56 28.43
C ALA A 856 -45.73 -12.21 27.96
N LEU A 857 -45.89 -11.17 27.13
CA LEU A 857 -47.20 -10.73 26.59
C LEU A 857 -47.62 -11.51 25.34
N ALA A 858 -46.67 -12.19 24.68
CA ALA A 858 -46.95 -13.07 23.57
C ALA A 858 -47.43 -14.45 24.05
N ASP A 859 -48.04 -15.22 23.14
CA ASP A 859 -48.57 -16.56 23.44
C ASP A 859 -47.61 -17.67 22.95
N LEU A 860 -46.95 -17.48 21.80
CA LEU A 860 -45.99 -18.44 21.25
C LEU A 860 -44.87 -17.75 20.47
N CYS A 861 -43.61 -18.13 20.73
CA CYS A 861 -42.46 -17.70 19.94
C CYS A 861 -42.28 -18.59 18.70
N LEU A 862 -42.05 -17.98 17.54
CA LEU A 862 -41.74 -18.64 16.29
C LEU A 862 -40.26 -18.41 15.97
N ASP A 863 -39.43 -19.46 16.06
CA ASP A 863 -38.01 -19.40 15.79
C ASP A 863 -37.68 -19.42 14.28
N THR A 864 -36.51 -18.92 13.90
CA THR A 864 -36.01 -18.89 12.52
C THR A 864 -35.04 -20.06 12.26
N PRO A 865 -35.34 -21.00 11.32
CA PRO A 865 -34.52 -22.20 11.12
C PRO A 865 -33.10 -21.93 10.57
N LEU A 866 -32.93 -21.03 9.60
CA LEU A 866 -31.62 -20.76 8.97
C LEU A 866 -30.60 -20.09 9.92
N CYS A 867 -31.08 -19.43 10.96
CA CYS A 867 -30.28 -18.91 12.06
C CYS A 867 -31.20 -18.73 13.26
N ASN A 868 -31.07 -19.57 14.27
CA ASN A 868 -32.00 -19.57 15.40
C ASN A 868 -31.91 -18.30 16.25
N ALA A 869 -32.93 -18.12 17.08
CA ALA A 869 -32.89 -17.31 18.28
C ALA A 869 -31.85 -17.91 19.24
N HIS A 870 -30.77 -17.16 19.48
CA HIS A 870 -29.73 -17.51 20.44
C HIS A 870 -30.06 -16.81 21.76
N THR A 871 -29.49 -15.63 22.00
CA THR A 871 -29.86 -14.75 23.13
C THR A 871 -31.37 -14.50 23.21
N THR A 872 -32.02 -14.22 22.08
CA THR A 872 -33.47 -14.03 22.01
C THR A 872 -34.24 -15.28 22.44
N GLY A 873 -33.72 -16.48 22.14
CA GLY A 873 -34.33 -17.75 22.55
C GLY A 873 -34.31 -17.88 24.07
N THR A 874 -33.19 -17.53 24.69
CA THR A 874 -33.07 -17.47 26.15
C THR A 874 -33.98 -16.41 26.75
N ASP A 875 -34.13 -15.25 26.11
CA ASP A 875 -35.00 -14.14 26.56
C ASP A 875 -36.45 -14.59 26.67
N VAL A 876 -36.97 -15.23 25.62
CA VAL A 876 -38.36 -15.68 25.57
C VAL A 876 -38.61 -16.84 26.55
N LEU A 877 -37.69 -17.79 26.65
CA LEU A 877 -37.82 -18.91 27.58
C LEU A 877 -37.77 -18.44 29.04
N TRP A 878 -36.94 -17.43 29.35
CA TRP A 878 -36.88 -16.83 30.68
C TRP A 878 -38.13 -16.04 31.04
N ALA A 879 -38.77 -15.38 30.07
CA ALA A 879 -40.10 -14.79 30.25
C ALA A 879 -41.18 -15.87 30.48
N GLY A 880 -40.92 -17.10 30.03
CA GLY A 880 -41.83 -18.23 30.08
C GLY A 880 -42.74 -18.32 28.86
N LEU A 881 -42.29 -17.81 27.73
CA LEU A 881 -42.93 -17.91 26.42
C LEU A 881 -42.43 -19.19 25.73
N PRO A 882 -43.30 -20.19 25.46
CA PRO A 882 -42.92 -21.36 24.68
C PRO A 882 -42.47 -20.99 23.27
N MET A 883 -41.64 -21.82 22.65
CA MET A 883 -41.08 -21.58 21.32
C MET A 883 -41.22 -22.80 20.42
N VAL A 884 -41.43 -22.61 19.12
CA VAL A 884 -41.33 -23.67 18.11
C VAL A 884 -40.06 -23.46 17.30
N THR A 885 -39.22 -24.49 17.20
CA THR A 885 -37.94 -24.45 16.49
C THR A 885 -37.69 -25.71 15.66
N LEU A 886 -37.01 -25.54 14.52
CA LEU A 886 -36.63 -26.58 13.57
C LEU A 886 -35.10 -26.63 13.45
N PRO A 887 -34.44 -27.64 14.03
CA PRO A 887 -32.99 -27.80 13.89
C PRO A 887 -32.60 -28.27 12.48
N LEU A 888 -31.59 -27.62 11.88
CA LEU A 888 -30.97 -28.04 10.62
C LEU A 888 -29.54 -28.57 10.88
N GLU A 889 -28.59 -28.40 9.97
CA GLU A 889 -27.25 -29.02 10.06
C GLU A 889 -26.22 -28.17 10.82
N LYS A 890 -26.18 -26.85 10.58
CA LYS A 890 -25.15 -25.94 11.11
C LYS A 890 -25.38 -25.63 12.59
N MET A 891 -24.31 -25.35 13.35
CA MET A 891 -24.37 -24.91 14.75
C MET A 891 -25.48 -23.87 15.02
N ALA A 892 -25.48 -22.76 14.28
CA ALA A 892 -26.43 -21.66 14.48
C ALA A 892 -27.90 -22.01 14.20
N THR A 893 -28.16 -23.11 13.50
CA THR A 893 -29.51 -23.61 13.18
C THR A 893 -30.06 -24.57 14.24
N ARG A 894 -29.27 -24.89 15.27
CA ARG A 894 -29.61 -25.91 16.29
C ARG A 894 -29.60 -25.36 17.73
N VAL A 895 -29.18 -24.12 17.93
CA VAL A 895 -29.06 -23.50 19.27
C VAL A 895 -30.41 -23.46 19.98
N ALA A 896 -31.49 -23.03 19.31
CA ALA A 896 -32.80 -22.92 19.95
C ALA A 896 -33.32 -24.28 20.46
N GLY A 897 -33.07 -25.36 19.71
CA GLY A 897 -33.42 -26.71 20.15
C GLY A 897 -32.65 -27.13 21.42
N SER A 898 -31.36 -26.80 21.53
CA SER A 898 -30.60 -27.04 22.76
C SER A 898 -31.12 -26.24 23.94
N LEU A 899 -31.49 -24.97 23.73
CA LEU A 899 -32.14 -24.16 24.77
C LEU A 899 -33.45 -24.82 25.25
N CYS A 900 -34.30 -25.25 24.31
CA CYS A 900 -35.56 -25.94 24.60
C CYS A 900 -35.37 -27.26 25.35
N LEU A 901 -34.35 -28.06 25.01
CA LEU A 901 -34.04 -29.30 25.74
C LEU A 901 -33.58 -29.01 27.16
N ALA A 902 -32.78 -27.96 27.37
CA ALA A 902 -32.27 -27.61 28.68
C ALA A 902 -33.32 -27.01 29.63
N THR A 903 -34.52 -26.67 29.15
CA THR A 903 -35.69 -26.39 30.02
C THR A 903 -36.36 -27.68 30.53
N GLY A 904 -36.03 -28.84 29.97
CA GLY A 904 -36.69 -30.12 30.21
C GLY A 904 -38.02 -30.30 29.46
N LEU A 905 -38.32 -29.42 28.49
CA LEU A 905 -39.61 -29.40 27.76
C LEU A 905 -39.40 -29.38 26.23
N GLY A 906 -38.22 -29.80 25.75
CA GLY A 906 -37.86 -29.73 24.34
C GLY A 906 -38.75 -30.55 23.41
N GLU A 907 -39.28 -31.69 23.88
CA GLU A 907 -40.18 -32.55 23.10
C GLU A 907 -41.46 -31.85 22.62
N ASP A 908 -41.93 -30.84 23.37
CA ASP A 908 -43.12 -30.06 23.02
C ASP A 908 -42.79 -28.84 22.13
N MET A 909 -41.50 -28.53 21.93
CA MET A 909 -41.02 -27.29 21.30
C MET A 909 -40.19 -27.52 20.01
N ILE A 910 -39.67 -28.73 19.81
CA ILE A 910 -38.79 -29.07 18.68
C ILE A 910 -39.56 -29.91 17.67
N VAL A 911 -39.43 -29.55 16.39
CA VAL A 911 -40.06 -30.24 15.24
C VAL A 911 -39.01 -30.71 14.25
N ASN A 912 -39.35 -31.65 13.36
CA ASN A 912 -38.38 -32.27 12.44
C ASN A 912 -38.54 -31.86 10.98
N SER A 913 -39.58 -31.07 10.65
CA SER A 913 -39.80 -30.56 9.30
C SER A 913 -40.52 -29.22 9.31
N MET A 914 -40.42 -28.47 8.21
CA MET A 914 -41.17 -27.21 8.04
C MET A 914 -42.70 -27.43 8.11
N LYS A 915 -43.18 -28.60 7.66
CA LYS A 915 -44.58 -28.99 7.80
C LYS A 915 -44.97 -29.18 9.27
N GLU A 916 -44.17 -29.92 10.04
CA GLU A 916 -44.41 -30.09 11.48
C GLU A 916 -44.31 -28.77 12.24
N TYR A 917 -43.43 -27.86 11.81
CA TYR A 917 -43.34 -26.51 12.36
C TYR A 917 -44.67 -25.76 12.23
N GLU A 918 -45.24 -25.73 11.02
CA GLU A 918 -46.55 -25.11 10.77
C GLU A 918 -47.66 -25.77 11.60
N GLU A 919 -47.72 -27.10 11.57
CA GLU A 919 -48.75 -27.87 12.29
C GLU A 919 -48.67 -27.68 13.81
N GLN A 920 -47.47 -27.67 14.39
CA GLN A 920 -47.28 -27.50 15.83
C GLN A 920 -47.68 -26.09 16.27
N ALA A 921 -47.30 -25.06 15.51
CA ALA A 921 -47.68 -23.69 15.80
C ALA A 921 -49.21 -23.49 15.76
N VAL A 922 -49.87 -24.03 14.73
CA VAL A 922 -51.34 -23.98 14.60
C VAL A 922 -52.02 -24.79 15.70
N THR A 923 -51.50 -25.97 16.02
CA THR A 923 -52.04 -26.84 17.08
C THR A 923 -51.99 -26.15 18.44
N LEU A 924 -50.87 -25.53 18.79
CA LEU A 924 -50.72 -24.80 20.05
C LEU A 924 -51.63 -23.56 20.11
N ALA A 925 -51.80 -22.86 18.99
CA ALA A 925 -52.65 -21.69 18.92
C ALA A 925 -54.14 -22.00 19.05
N LEU A 926 -54.60 -23.11 18.45
CA LEU A 926 -56.00 -23.54 18.50
C LEU A 926 -56.33 -24.36 19.76
N ASN A 927 -55.34 -24.93 20.44
CA ASN A 927 -55.52 -25.70 21.67
C ASN A 927 -54.96 -24.95 22.90
N ARG A 928 -55.71 -23.94 23.36
CA ARG A 928 -55.32 -23.11 24.52
C ARG A 928 -54.99 -23.92 25.79
N PRO A 929 -55.74 -24.98 26.18
CA PRO A 929 -55.37 -25.79 27.35
C PRO A 929 -53.98 -26.43 27.22
N LYS A 930 -53.62 -26.97 26.04
CA LYS A 930 -52.31 -27.56 25.80
C LYS A 930 -51.20 -26.51 25.94
N LEU A 931 -51.37 -25.34 25.31
CA LEU A 931 -50.39 -24.25 25.40
C LEU A 931 -50.27 -23.70 26.83
N GLN A 932 -51.37 -23.55 27.56
CA GLN A 932 -51.36 -23.11 28.96
C GLN A 932 -50.64 -24.10 29.87
N ALA A 933 -50.82 -25.40 29.64
CA ALA A 933 -50.10 -26.44 30.37
C ALA A 933 -48.59 -26.37 30.10
N LEU A 934 -48.18 -26.24 28.84
CA LEU A 934 -46.77 -26.07 28.46
C LEU A 934 -46.16 -24.80 29.06
N THR A 935 -46.87 -23.68 28.94
CA THR A 935 -46.49 -22.39 29.52
C THR A 935 -46.29 -22.51 31.03
N LYS A 936 -47.27 -23.09 31.75
CA LYS A 936 -47.20 -23.29 33.20
C LYS A 936 -45.97 -24.12 33.59
N LYS A 937 -45.75 -25.27 32.93
CA LYS A 937 -44.57 -26.11 33.16
C LYS A 937 -43.27 -25.34 32.93
N LEU A 938 -43.18 -24.56 31.86
CA LEU A 938 -42.01 -23.73 31.56
C LEU A 938 -41.80 -22.67 32.66
N LYS A 939 -42.88 -22.03 33.13
CA LYS A 939 -42.79 -21.05 34.22
C LYS A 939 -42.29 -21.67 35.52
N GLU A 940 -42.77 -22.87 35.85
CA GLU A 940 -42.39 -23.62 37.05
C GLU A 940 -40.94 -24.13 36.97
N ALA A 941 -40.51 -24.63 35.80
CA ALA A 941 -39.19 -25.21 35.61
C ALA A 941 -38.06 -24.16 35.55
N ARG A 942 -38.33 -22.91 35.15
CA ARG A 942 -37.28 -21.92 34.84
C ARG A 942 -36.26 -21.67 35.97
N LEU A 943 -36.64 -21.85 37.24
CA LEU A 943 -35.74 -21.61 38.37
C LEU A 943 -34.87 -22.82 38.74
N THR A 944 -35.22 -24.01 38.24
CA THR A 944 -34.59 -25.29 38.60
C THR A 944 -34.00 -26.03 37.41
N CYS A 945 -34.39 -25.69 36.18
CA CYS A 945 -33.86 -26.33 34.98
C CYS A 945 -32.39 -25.95 34.74
N PRO A 946 -31.59 -26.85 34.12
CA PRO A 946 -30.19 -26.59 33.81
C PRO A 946 -29.93 -25.30 33.02
N LEU A 947 -30.86 -24.89 32.14
CA LEU A 947 -30.69 -23.71 31.29
C LEU A 947 -30.34 -22.44 32.08
N PHE A 948 -30.97 -22.21 33.23
CA PHE A 948 -30.80 -20.98 34.03
C PHE A 948 -29.96 -21.21 35.30
N ASP A 949 -29.21 -22.32 35.37
CA ASP A 949 -28.31 -22.64 36.47
C ASP A 949 -26.85 -22.37 36.09
N THR A 950 -26.49 -21.07 36.07
CA THR A 950 -25.15 -20.58 35.73
C THR A 950 -24.07 -21.21 36.58
N ALA A 951 -24.31 -21.44 37.89
CA ALA A 951 -23.32 -22.03 38.79
C ALA A 951 -23.04 -23.50 38.46
N ARG A 952 -24.09 -24.28 38.13
CA ARG A 952 -23.91 -25.65 37.62
C ARG A 952 -23.18 -25.66 36.29
N TRP A 953 -23.52 -24.73 35.40
CA TRP A 953 -22.86 -24.60 34.11
C TRP A 953 -21.36 -24.28 34.26
N VAL A 954 -20.98 -23.34 35.13
CA VAL A 954 -19.57 -23.01 35.41
C VAL A 954 -18.80 -24.22 35.92
N ARG A 955 -19.35 -25.01 36.84
CA ARG A 955 -18.71 -26.26 37.29
C ARG A 955 -18.48 -27.25 36.15
N ASN A 956 -19.41 -27.33 35.19
CA ASN A 956 -19.24 -28.18 34.00
C ASN A 956 -18.16 -27.66 33.06
N LEU A 957 -18.04 -26.33 32.91
CA LEU A 957 -16.96 -25.72 32.15
C LEU A 957 -15.60 -25.97 32.82
N GLU A 958 -15.51 -25.90 34.14
CA GLU A 958 -14.28 -26.22 34.88
C GLU A 958 -13.84 -27.67 34.67
N ARG A 959 -14.77 -28.62 34.70
CA ARG A 959 -14.50 -30.02 34.33
C ARG A 959 -13.93 -30.14 32.92
N ALA A 960 -14.46 -29.37 31.97
CA ALA A 960 -13.93 -29.32 30.61
C ALA A 960 -12.48 -28.81 30.56
N TYR A 961 -12.20 -27.71 31.24
CA TYR A 961 -10.87 -27.11 31.32
C TYR A 961 -9.84 -28.06 31.94
N LEU A 962 -10.21 -28.73 33.04
CA LEU A 962 -9.34 -29.71 33.67
C LEU A 962 -9.06 -30.89 32.73
N LYS A 963 -10.07 -31.37 31.98
CA LYS A 963 -9.85 -32.42 30.99
C LYS A 963 -8.87 -31.99 29.91
N MET A 964 -9.05 -30.80 29.34
CA MET A 964 -8.17 -30.24 28.31
C MET A 964 -6.73 -30.17 28.83
N TRP A 965 -6.54 -29.62 30.04
CA TRP A 965 -5.22 -29.52 30.66
C TRP A 965 -4.60 -30.88 30.95
N ASN A 966 -5.38 -31.84 31.47
CA ASN A 966 -4.87 -33.18 31.77
C ASN A 966 -4.47 -33.95 30.50
N LEU A 967 -5.16 -33.76 29.38
CA LEU A 967 -4.78 -34.31 28.08
C LEU A 967 -3.46 -33.72 27.60
N TYR A 968 -3.31 -32.40 27.68
CA TYR A 968 -2.07 -31.69 27.34
C TYR A 968 -0.89 -32.14 28.22
N CYS A 969 -1.09 -32.22 29.54
CA CYS A 969 -0.09 -32.72 30.49
C CYS A 969 0.35 -34.17 30.22
N SER A 970 -0.54 -34.96 29.61
CA SER A 970 -0.24 -36.35 29.23
C SER A 970 0.40 -36.48 27.84
N GLY A 971 0.70 -35.36 27.16
CA GLY A 971 1.26 -35.34 25.81
C GLY A 971 0.28 -35.81 24.72
N GLN A 972 -1.03 -35.86 25.03
CA GLN A 972 -2.05 -36.25 24.05
C GLN A 972 -2.45 -35.07 23.18
N GLN A 973 -2.76 -35.35 21.92
CA GLN A 973 -3.31 -34.37 20.99
C GLN A 973 -4.76 -34.02 21.37
N PRO A 974 -5.25 -32.81 21.01
CA PRO A 974 -6.65 -32.46 21.19
C PRO A 974 -7.59 -33.51 20.58
N GLN A 975 -8.62 -33.90 21.32
CA GLN A 975 -9.62 -34.88 20.90
C GLN A 975 -11.02 -34.51 21.37
N HIS A 976 -12.04 -35.03 20.67
CA HIS A 976 -13.44 -34.84 21.09
C HIS A 976 -13.70 -35.50 22.44
N PHE A 977 -14.46 -34.85 23.31
CA PHE A 977 -14.94 -35.49 24.53
C PHE A 977 -16.24 -34.87 25.03
N LYS A 978 -16.94 -35.64 25.87
CA LYS A 978 -18.16 -35.22 26.55
C LYS A 978 -17.88 -35.05 28.04
N VAL A 979 -18.32 -33.94 28.58
CA VAL A 979 -18.31 -33.69 30.02
C VAL A 979 -19.50 -34.42 30.64
N THR A 980 -19.24 -35.15 31.72
CA THR A 980 -20.27 -35.76 32.56
C THR A 980 -20.31 -35.03 33.90
N GLU A 981 -21.46 -35.06 34.58
CA GLU A 981 -21.60 -34.46 35.89
C GLU A 981 -21.13 -35.39 37.01
N ASN A 982 -19.93 -35.92 36.82
CA ASN A 982 -19.27 -36.87 37.71
C ASN A 982 -17.83 -36.42 37.95
N ASP A 983 -17.53 -35.96 39.15
CA ASP A 983 -16.20 -35.42 39.48
C ASP A 983 -15.09 -36.49 39.40
N PHE A 984 -15.43 -37.79 39.47
CA PHE A 984 -14.47 -38.87 39.28
C PHE A 984 -13.94 -38.97 37.85
N ASP A 985 -14.71 -38.51 36.86
CA ASP A 985 -14.32 -38.53 35.45
C ASP A 985 -13.38 -37.34 35.09
N PHE A 986 -13.31 -36.34 35.98
CA PHE A 986 -12.58 -35.07 35.81
C PHE A 986 -11.78 -34.68 37.06
N PRO A 987 -10.84 -35.51 37.53
CA PRO A 987 -10.12 -35.28 38.78
C PRO A 987 -9.21 -34.05 38.71
N TYR A 988 -9.21 -33.25 39.78
CA TYR A 988 -8.31 -32.10 39.98
C TYR A 988 -6.87 -32.53 40.32
N ASP A 989 -6.68 -33.77 40.78
CA ASP A 989 -5.49 -34.28 41.46
C ASP A 989 -4.82 -35.49 40.79
N ARG A 990 -5.32 -35.95 39.63
CA ARG A 990 -4.82 -37.14 38.95
C ARG A 990 -4.21 -36.93 37.59
#